data_AF-A0A409VNU2-F1
#
_entry.id   AF-A0A409VNU2-F1
#
_cell.length_a   1.000
_cell.length_b   1.000
_cell.length_c   1.000
_cell.angle_alpha   90.00
_cell.angle_beta   90.00
_cell.angle_gamma   90.00
#
_symmetry.space_group_name_H-M   'P 1'
#
loop_
_entity.id
_entity.type
_entity.pdbx_description
1 polymer ?
#
loop_
_entity_poly.entity_id
_entity_poly.type
_entity_poly.pdbx_seq_one_letter_code
_entity_poly.pdbx_strand_id
1 'polypeptide(L)'
;MEWLTNIVSLYSLNLKGRTTEKKIVPVSVNYFPHRQVIVYFIVPSRIDARDRQCNYACNFCFHTTKNLDILPLEEAKRGLRLLADDGMRKLNISGGEPFLKPTFIGEIFRYCKEELKLESCSVVNNGSKVTEKWLDTYGQYLDMMAISCDSFDAETNKKIGRTDQAKKGDHVGRVFDVAEWCRQRGIKVKINSVINTHNWEEDMNEHIAALSPVRWKVFQVLLLEGENTGERSLRDARELVISSEQFQAFLSRHAGQKCLVPEDNEAMKDSYLNLDENMRFLNCETGGKVPGRSLLEVGVQEALKDAGWNEQAFVDRGGIFEWSRSQEAESLECAHRRAPLLVRSSLTSRHSPKRRNGGAALRSYYAEVAPVKALTLPKGHTSILPLIHSCNNLVLPPQPWASQAHLTIGTRTPEGDVIDKENVVPFVLSHAQRELPVGFIRPHVAAALEEDHQKHLVSGSASPWDLKYTKEHPKQLKSAAFAAWVNEGGKYTRTMHMERLVSGWNDEAYPVYSHPPKDITGALDPIAFAIERAALPLFGLVNFGALLTAYVHDPANGRSGIWIPRRSLMKRTWPGMLDVTAGGGMGLGDTAMETIIRESAEEALLDHDYLKEFIRPVGVLPFPNRSPKGWILPGMYYLFDLPLPSDFSIIPKINALDGEVEQFDLLEPQQVLQYLLEGKFKSSSALALIDFLIRHGYITEDTDPRYLDICRYLKADIHLPVAWRPAP
;
A
#
# COMPACT_ATOMS: atom_id res chain seq x y z
N MET A 1 -13.30 -18.12 -8.44
CA MET A 1 -12.96 -17.94 -9.89
C MET A 1 -14.20 -17.75 -10.78
N GLU A 2 -15.43 -17.91 -10.29
CA GLU A 2 -16.69 -17.43 -10.95
C GLU A 2 -16.83 -15.90 -11.01
N TRP A 3 -15.90 -15.15 -10.40
CA TRP A 3 -16.00 -13.70 -10.22
C TRP A 3 -15.63 -12.85 -11.46
N LEU A 4 -14.98 -13.44 -12.47
CA LEU A 4 -14.58 -12.72 -13.69
C LEU A 4 -15.68 -12.76 -14.75
N THR A 5 -16.55 -13.78 -14.68
CA THR A 5 -17.85 -13.78 -15.36
C THR A 5 -18.76 -12.70 -14.77
N ASN A 6 -18.62 -12.39 -13.47
CA ASN A 6 -19.34 -11.28 -12.83
C ASN A 6 -18.86 -9.90 -13.30
N ILE A 7 -17.63 -9.71 -13.77
CA ILE A 7 -17.17 -8.41 -14.32
C ILE A 7 -17.88 -8.10 -15.65
N VAL A 8 -18.19 -9.12 -16.46
CA VAL A 8 -18.98 -8.95 -17.69
C VAL A 8 -20.50 -8.96 -17.38
N SER A 9 -20.94 -9.67 -16.34
CA SER A 9 -22.36 -9.72 -15.93
C SER A 9 -22.83 -8.54 -15.07
N LEU A 10 -21.93 -7.84 -14.35
CA LEU A 10 -22.27 -6.66 -13.54
C LEU A 10 -22.74 -5.49 -14.40
N TYR A 11 -22.29 -5.41 -15.66
CA TYR A 11 -22.83 -4.46 -16.63
C TYR A 11 -24.25 -4.79 -17.10
N SER A 12 -24.71 -6.04 -16.97
CA SER A 12 -26.05 -6.45 -17.41
C SER A 12 -27.13 -6.41 -16.31
N LEU A 13 -26.74 -6.30 -15.03
CA LEU A 13 -27.69 -6.30 -13.89
C LEU A 13 -27.92 -4.94 -13.22
N ASN A 14 -27.15 -3.90 -13.58
CA ASN A 14 -27.44 -2.51 -13.17
C ASN A 14 -28.35 -1.75 -14.17
N LEU A 15 -28.88 -2.42 -15.19
CA LEU A 15 -29.70 -1.83 -16.26
C LEU A 15 -31.22 -2.06 -16.13
N LYS A 16 -31.76 -2.25 -14.92
CA LYS A 16 -33.21 -2.10 -14.69
C LYS A 16 -33.53 -1.28 -13.44
N GLY A 17 -33.58 0.04 -13.66
CA GLY A 17 -34.41 0.96 -12.90
C GLY A 17 -33.71 1.68 -11.76
N ARG A 18 -33.04 2.80 -12.08
CA ARG A 18 -33.33 4.12 -11.51
C ARG A 18 -32.44 5.19 -12.16
N THR A 19 -33.07 6.31 -12.38
CA THR A 19 -32.64 7.54 -13.04
C THR A 19 -31.56 8.31 -12.26
N THR A 20 -30.82 9.15 -12.99
CA THR A 20 -29.87 10.22 -12.59
C THR A 20 -28.51 9.78 -12.03
N GLU A 21 -27.44 10.18 -12.73
CA GLU A 21 -26.03 10.10 -12.33
C GLU A 21 -25.84 10.71 -10.93
N LYS A 22 -25.41 9.89 -9.96
CA LYS A 22 -24.94 10.35 -8.65
C LYS A 22 -23.41 10.42 -8.68
N LYS A 23 -22.82 11.56 -8.29
CA LYS A 23 -21.40 11.66 -7.94
C LYS A 23 -21.15 10.86 -6.66
N ILE A 24 -20.07 10.12 -6.60
CA ILE A 24 -19.74 9.27 -5.44
C ILE A 24 -19.28 10.18 -4.27
N VAL A 25 -19.81 9.96 -3.07
CA VAL A 25 -19.28 10.55 -1.83
C VAL A 25 -17.95 9.86 -1.52
N PRO A 26 -16.86 10.59 -1.21
CA PRO A 26 -15.59 9.97 -0.92
C PRO A 26 -15.68 9.03 0.31
N VAL A 27 -14.77 8.07 0.32
CA VAL A 27 -14.72 6.91 1.23
C VAL A 27 -14.75 7.29 2.72
N SER A 28 -14.33 8.51 3.11
CA SER A 28 -14.20 8.96 4.51
C SER A 28 -14.77 10.37 4.73
N VAL A 29 -15.66 10.53 5.73
CA VAL A 29 -16.27 11.83 6.09
C VAL A 29 -15.95 12.22 7.53
N ASN A 30 -15.54 13.48 7.75
CA ASN A 30 -15.36 14.06 9.08
C ASN A 30 -16.65 14.73 9.53
N TYR A 31 -17.31 14.24 10.58
CA TYR A 31 -18.49 14.87 11.15
C TYR A 31 -18.16 15.60 12.45
N PHE A 32 -18.50 16.90 12.49
CA PHE A 32 -18.32 17.80 13.63
C PHE A 32 -19.69 18.12 14.25
N PRO A 33 -20.13 17.39 15.29
CA PRO A 33 -21.51 17.48 15.76
C PRO A 33 -21.87 18.78 16.53
N HIS A 34 -20.98 19.76 16.68
CA HIS A 34 -21.18 20.96 17.52
C HIS A 34 -21.12 22.28 16.73
N ARG A 35 -21.97 23.27 17.06
CA ARG A 35 -22.29 24.44 16.22
C ARG A 35 -21.16 25.36 15.73
N GLN A 36 -21.12 25.60 14.42
CA GLN A 36 -20.51 26.75 13.75
C GLN A 36 -21.57 27.83 13.45
N VAL A 37 -21.43 29.03 14.03
CA VAL A 37 -22.16 30.21 13.57
C VAL A 37 -21.24 31.03 12.65
N ILE A 38 -21.56 31.04 11.35
CA ILE A 38 -21.21 32.16 10.48
C ILE A 38 -22.24 33.26 10.73
N VAL A 39 -21.77 34.43 11.15
CA VAL A 39 -22.61 35.59 11.40
C VAL A 39 -22.96 36.24 10.05
N TYR A 40 -24.16 35.98 9.52
CA TYR A 40 -24.85 36.92 8.65
C TYR A 40 -25.76 37.81 9.52
N PHE A 41 -25.65 39.12 9.33
CA PHE A 41 -26.22 40.20 10.16
C PHE A 41 -27.69 40.04 10.56
N ILE A 42 -28.01 40.33 11.84
CA ILE A 42 -28.91 41.41 12.34
C ILE A 42 -28.99 41.31 13.90
N VAL A 43 -28.93 42.48 14.57
CA VAL A 43 -29.04 42.79 16.02
C VAL A 43 -27.75 42.79 16.87
N PRO A 44 -27.41 43.91 17.56
CA PRO A 44 -26.29 43.99 18.49
C PRO A 44 -26.71 43.46 19.86
N SER A 45 -26.32 42.23 20.18
CA SER A 45 -26.26 41.78 21.58
C SER A 45 -24.90 41.16 21.84
N ARG A 46 -24.21 41.70 22.84
CA ARG A 46 -22.92 41.22 23.35
C ARG A 46 -23.04 39.72 23.64
N ILE A 47 -22.38 38.89 22.84
CA ILE A 47 -22.16 37.48 23.19
C ILE A 47 -21.03 37.46 24.22
N ASP A 48 -21.37 37.14 25.47
CA ASP A 48 -20.44 37.01 26.59
C ASP A 48 -19.39 35.91 26.28
N ALA A 49 -18.15 36.13 26.71
CA ALA A 49 -17.00 35.26 26.43
C ALA A 49 -17.04 33.92 27.19
N ARG A 50 -18.13 33.63 27.93
CA ARG A 50 -18.27 32.49 28.86
C ARG A 50 -19.03 31.27 28.29
N ASP A 51 -19.59 31.36 27.08
CA ASP A 51 -20.50 30.33 26.51
C ASP A 51 -19.86 29.40 25.45
N ARG A 52 -18.58 28.99 25.59
CA ARG A 52 -17.86 28.21 24.56
C ARG A 52 -17.08 27.05 25.18
N GLN A 53 -17.62 25.83 25.20
CA GLN A 53 -17.10 24.77 26.10
C GLN A 53 -16.61 23.51 25.39
N CYS A 54 -15.46 23.61 24.70
CA CYS A 54 -14.47 22.54 24.85
C CYS A 54 -13.89 22.67 26.26
N ASN A 55 -13.63 21.56 26.95
CA ASN A 55 -13.04 21.63 28.29
C ASN A 55 -11.55 22.00 28.28
N TYR A 56 -10.93 22.07 27.10
CA TYR A 56 -9.56 22.53 26.87
C TYR A 56 -9.56 23.87 26.11
N ALA A 57 -8.45 24.62 26.17
CA ALA A 57 -8.34 25.93 25.55
C ALA A 57 -7.06 26.10 24.74
N CYS A 58 -6.83 25.19 23.80
CA CYS A 58 -5.64 25.22 22.94
C CYS A 58 -5.61 26.53 22.13
N ASN A 59 -4.46 27.19 22.13
CA ASN A 59 -4.25 28.49 21.50
C ASN A 59 -4.26 28.40 19.97
N PHE A 60 -3.89 27.24 19.40
CA PHE A 60 -3.93 27.01 17.95
C PHE A 60 -5.25 26.41 17.43
N CYS A 61 -6.26 26.24 18.28
CA CYS A 61 -7.48 25.50 17.91
C CYS A 61 -8.12 26.05 16.63
N PHE A 62 -8.09 25.27 15.55
CA PHE A 62 -8.60 25.61 14.23
C PHE A 62 -10.06 25.18 13.98
N HIS A 63 -10.76 24.76 15.04
CA HIS A 63 -12.17 24.40 15.01
C HIS A 63 -12.81 24.78 16.36
N THR A 64 -13.03 26.08 16.51
CA THR A 64 -13.44 26.68 17.77
C THR A 64 -14.95 26.52 18.00
N THR A 65 -15.32 25.73 19.00
CA THR A 65 -16.72 25.43 19.32
C THR A 65 -17.42 26.62 19.99
N LYS A 66 -18.49 27.16 19.39
CA LYS A 66 -19.21 28.35 19.90
C LYS A 66 -20.50 28.02 20.68
N ASN A 67 -21.01 26.78 20.64
CA ASN A 67 -22.00 26.21 21.58
C ASN A 67 -22.05 24.66 21.47
N LEU A 68 -22.85 24.01 22.34
CA LEU A 68 -22.95 22.55 22.45
C LEU A 68 -24.20 21.94 21.78
N ASP A 69 -24.91 22.72 20.97
CA ASP A 69 -26.08 22.22 20.25
C ASP A 69 -25.64 21.18 19.22
N ILE A 70 -26.33 20.05 19.21
CA ILE A 70 -26.10 18.92 18.29
C ILE A 70 -27.42 18.56 17.62
N LEU A 71 -27.38 18.05 16.39
CA LEU A 71 -28.59 17.52 15.75
C LEU A 71 -29.24 16.43 16.62
N PRO A 72 -30.59 16.34 16.64
CA PRO A 72 -31.27 15.18 17.21
C PRO A 72 -30.71 13.89 16.63
N LEU A 73 -30.59 12.85 17.46
CA LEU A 73 -29.96 11.58 17.07
C LEU A 73 -30.55 11.00 15.78
N GLU A 74 -31.87 11.05 15.63
CA GLU A 74 -32.55 10.51 14.45
C GLU A 74 -32.28 11.33 13.18
N GLU A 75 -32.13 12.65 13.28
CA GLU A 75 -31.74 13.49 12.14
C GLU A 75 -30.27 13.25 11.75
N ALA A 76 -29.39 13.04 12.74
CA ALA A 76 -28.01 12.68 12.47
C ALA A 76 -27.92 11.30 11.78
N LYS A 77 -28.68 10.30 12.25
CA LYS A 77 -28.79 8.99 11.58
C LYS A 77 -29.32 9.11 10.16
N ARG A 78 -30.33 9.97 9.93
CA ARG A 78 -30.87 10.26 8.59
C ARG A 78 -29.78 10.79 7.65
N GLY A 79 -29.00 11.76 8.12
CA GLY A 79 -27.88 12.32 7.34
C GLY A 79 -26.79 11.30 7.03
N LEU A 80 -26.41 10.49 8.02
CA LEU A 80 -25.41 9.42 7.85
C LEU A 80 -25.87 8.32 6.89
N ARG A 81 -27.17 7.98 6.89
CA ARG A 81 -27.72 7.05 5.90
C ARG A 81 -27.63 7.60 4.49
N LEU A 82 -27.99 8.88 4.29
CA LEU A 82 -27.85 9.52 2.98
C LEU A 82 -26.40 9.48 2.48
N LEU A 83 -25.42 9.69 3.36
CA LEU A 83 -24.00 9.58 3.03
C LEU A 83 -23.57 8.15 2.70
N ALA A 84 -24.02 7.16 3.48
CA ALA A 84 -23.73 5.76 3.24
C ALA A 84 -24.34 5.26 1.92
N ASP A 85 -25.59 5.63 1.64
CA ASP A 85 -26.29 5.31 0.38
C ASP A 85 -25.59 5.93 -0.84
N ASP A 86 -24.84 7.03 -0.65
CA ASP A 86 -24.08 7.71 -1.69
C ASP A 86 -22.57 7.39 -1.68
N GLY A 87 -22.12 6.42 -0.85
CA GLY A 87 -20.79 5.80 -0.98
C GLY A 87 -19.83 5.94 0.21
N MET A 88 -20.23 6.58 1.32
CA MET A 88 -19.41 6.66 2.52
C MET A 88 -19.14 5.26 3.11
N ARG A 89 -17.86 4.93 3.34
CA ARG A 89 -17.44 3.65 3.95
C ARG A 89 -16.79 3.84 5.33
N LYS A 90 -16.31 5.05 5.62
CA LYS A 90 -15.65 5.42 6.86
C LYS A 90 -16.23 6.71 7.44
N LEU A 91 -16.54 6.68 8.73
CA LEU A 91 -16.92 7.85 9.50
C LEU A 91 -15.81 8.20 10.49
N ASN A 92 -15.40 9.47 10.50
CA ASN A 92 -14.57 10.03 11.55
C ASN A 92 -15.36 11.11 12.31
N ILE A 93 -15.62 10.88 13.60
CA ILE A 93 -16.18 11.91 14.48
C ILE A 93 -15.03 12.72 15.05
N SER A 94 -15.03 14.02 14.78
CA SER A 94 -14.00 14.93 15.28
C SER A 94 -14.65 16.15 15.93
N GLY A 95 -13.83 17.13 16.29
CA GLY A 95 -14.25 18.36 16.94
C GLY A 95 -13.66 18.53 18.33
N GLY A 96 -14.37 19.32 19.16
CA GLY A 96 -13.91 19.74 20.48
C GLY A 96 -15.08 20.05 21.40
N GLU A 97 -15.56 19.12 22.22
CA GLU A 97 -14.99 17.80 22.52
C GLU A 97 -16.08 16.72 22.41
N PRO A 98 -15.96 15.72 21.50
CA PRO A 98 -17.00 14.72 21.26
C PRO A 98 -17.45 13.96 22.51
N PHE A 99 -16.53 13.65 23.43
CA PHE A 99 -16.86 12.94 24.67
C PHE A 99 -17.61 13.80 25.70
N LEU A 100 -17.93 15.07 25.40
CA LEU A 100 -18.93 15.85 26.15
C LEU A 100 -20.36 15.38 25.87
N LYS A 101 -20.59 14.64 24.78
CA LYS A 101 -21.87 14.01 24.43
C LYS A 101 -21.69 12.49 24.24
N PRO A 102 -21.25 11.76 25.27
CA PRO A 102 -20.77 10.38 25.14
C PRO A 102 -21.85 9.40 24.65
N THR A 103 -23.10 9.56 25.10
CA THR A 103 -24.21 8.71 24.64
C THR A 103 -24.52 8.92 23.16
N PHE A 104 -24.49 10.17 22.69
CA PHE A 104 -24.78 10.49 21.29
C PHE A 104 -23.75 9.84 20.36
N ILE A 105 -22.46 10.04 20.61
CA ILE A 105 -21.40 9.47 19.76
C ILE A 105 -21.39 7.94 19.80
N GLY A 106 -21.70 7.34 20.96
CA GLY A 106 -21.80 5.89 21.12
C GLY A 106 -22.93 5.30 20.25
N GLU A 107 -24.11 5.92 20.29
CA GLU A 107 -25.26 5.51 19.47
C GLU A 107 -25.03 5.72 17.97
N ILE A 108 -24.29 6.76 17.58
CA ILE A 108 -23.89 6.95 16.18
C ILE A 108 -22.97 5.81 15.72
N PHE A 109 -21.93 5.47 16.48
CA PHE A 109 -21.03 4.38 16.09
C PHE A 109 -21.74 3.03 16.02
N ARG A 110 -22.62 2.75 16.99
CA ARG A 110 -23.48 1.56 16.97
C ARG A 110 -24.31 1.51 15.69
N TYR A 111 -25.01 2.61 15.36
CA TYR A 111 -25.78 2.71 14.12
C TYR A 111 -24.91 2.50 12.86
N CYS A 112 -23.74 3.11 12.80
CA CYS A 112 -22.82 2.97 11.67
C CYS A 112 -22.35 1.53 11.46
N LYS A 113 -22.05 0.79 12.53
CA LYS A 113 -21.59 -0.60 12.44
C LYS A 113 -22.70 -1.61 12.28
N GLU A 114 -23.79 -1.47 13.02
CA GLU A 114 -24.91 -2.42 13.01
C GLU A 114 -25.81 -2.22 11.78
N GLU A 115 -26.15 -0.98 11.45
CA GLU A 115 -27.19 -0.66 10.47
C GLU A 115 -26.62 -0.23 9.11
N LEU A 116 -25.56 0.59 9.10
CA LEU A 116 -24.95 1.06 7.85
C LEU A 116 -23.83 0.15 7.34
N LYS A 117 -23.35 -0.77 8.17
CA LYS A 117 -22.23 -1.70 7.87
C LYS A 117 -20.97 -0.97 7.37
N LEU A 118 -20.67 0.20 7.95
CA LEU A 118 -19.46 0.94 7.61
C LEU A 118 -18.20 0.13 7.95
N GLU A 119 -17.21 0.20 7.07
CA GLU A 119 -15.92 -0.46 7.22
C GLU A 119 -15.16 0.07 8.43
N SER A 120 -15.23 1.39 8.69
CA SER A 120 -14.48 2.02 9.79
C SER A 120 -15.22 3.17 10.48
N CYS A 121 -15.15 3.17 11.80
CA CYS A 121 -15.57 4.25 12.69
C CYS A 121 -14.36 4.71 13.51
N SER A 122 -14.03 6.00 13.43
CA SER A 122 -12.94 6.61 14.21
C SER A 122 -13.38 7.84 14.97
N VAL A 123 -12.68 8.17 16.05
CA VAL A 123 -12.90 9.39 16.85
C VAL A 123 -11.59 10.13 17.10
N VAL A 124 -11.59 11.46 16.93
CA VAL A 124 -10.49 12.35 17.34
C VAL A 124 -10.90 13.12 18.59
N ASN A 125 -10.11 13.05 19.65
CA ASN A 125 -10.44 13.66 20.95
C ASN A 125 -9.20 14.08 21.75
N ASN A 126 -9.41 14.79 22.87
CA ASN A 126 -8.34 15.21 23.77
C ASN A 126 -8.05 14.22 24.93
N GLY A 127 -8.72 13.07 24.99
CA GLY A 127 -8.57 12.00 25.99
C GLY A 127 -9.20 12.29 27.36
N SER A 128 -9.49 13.54 27.69
CA SER A 128 -9.80 13.94 29.07
C SER A 128 -11.15 13.43 29.60
N LYS A 129 -12.13 13.20 28.73
CA LYS A 129 -13.48 12.72 29.09
C LYS A 129 -13.75 11.27 28.69
N VAL A 130 -12.76 10.58 28.10
CA VAL A 130 -12.88 9.15 27.80
C VAL A 130 -12.92 8.36 29.11
N THR A 131 -13.81 7.39 29.22
CA THR A 131 -13.93 6.52 30.40
C THR A 131 -13.94 5.06 29.97
N GLU A 132 -13.42 4.17 30.81
CA GLU A 132 -13.48 2.72 30.56
C GLU A 132 -14.92 2.25 30.36
N LYS A 133 -15.86 2.74 31.19
CA LYS A 133 -17.29 2.44 31.04
C LYS A 133 -17.83 2.71 29.64
N TRP A 134 -17.42 3.82 29.03
CA TRP A 134 -17.83 4.13 27.65
C TRP A 134 -17.22 3.14 26.66
N LEU A 135 -15.94 2.81 26.82
CA LEU A 135 -15.24 1.83 25.99
C LEU A 135 -15.83 0.42 26.14
N ASP A 136 -16.25 0.03 27.34
CA ASP A 136 -16.93 -1.24 27.58
C ASP A 136 -18.30 -1.31 26.90
N THR A 137 -19.00 -0.17 26.84
CA THR A 137 -20.34 -0.10 26.24
C THR A 137 -20.29 -0.02 24.71
N TYR A 138 -19.45 0.88 24.17
CA TYR A 138 -19.46 1.24 22.75
C TYR A 138 -18.17 0.90 22.01
N GLY A 139 -17.10 0.50 22.71
CA GLY A 139 -15.78 0.28 22.10
C GLY A 139 -15.75 -0.83 21.06
N GLN A 140 -16.69 -1.78 21.10
CA GLN A 140 -16.87 -2.80 20.05
C GLN A 140 -17.23 -2.20 18.68
N TYR A 141 -17.82 -1.00 18.64
CA TYR A 141 -18.20 -0.31 17.40
C TYR A 141 -17.15 0.68 16.92
N LEU A 142 -16.04 0.85 17.65
CA LEU A 142 -14.98 1.81 17.37
C LEU A 142 -13.73 1.08 16.88
N ASP A 143 -13.27 1.40 15.66
CA ASP A 143 -12.04 0.80 15.13
C ASP A 143 -10.80 1.58 15.59
N MET A 144 -10.90 2.91 15.72
CA MET A 144 -9.75 3.76 15.96
C MET A 144 -10.00 4.91 16.93
N MET A 145 -9.15 5.00 17.96
CA MET A 145 -9.08 6.09 18.92
C MET A 145 -7.90 7.01 18.59
N ALA A 146 -8.18 8.21 18.07
CA ALA A 146 -7.17 9.22 17.81
C ALA A 146 -7.11 10.23 18.97
N ILE A 147 -6.01 10.21 19.74
CA ILE A 147 -5.79 11.07 20.90
C ILE A 147 -4.88 12.23 20.49
N SER A 148 -5.32 13.47 20.77
CA SER A 148 -4.53 14.68 20.53
C SER A 148 -3.51 14.86 21.65
N CYS A 149 -2.21 14.79 21.31
CA CYS A 149 -1.10 14.96 22.24
C CYS A 149 0.00 15.76 21.53
N ASP A 150 0.22 17.01 21.93
CA ASP A 150 1.15 17.91 21.24
C ASP A 150 2.51 18.02 21.94
N SER A 151 2.62 17.56 23.18
CA SER A 151 3.86 17.57 23.95
C SER A 151 3.77 16.54 25.07
N PHE A 152 4.91 15.96 25.44
CA PHE A 152 5.07 15.15 26.64
C PHE A 152 5.59 15.99 27.82
N ASP A 153 5.90 17.28 27.61
CA ASP A 153 6.20 18.24 28.66
C ASP A 153 4.93 18.96 29.14
N ALA A 154 4.71 18.94 30.46
CA ALA A 154 3.51 19.51 31.07
C ALA A 154 3.44 21.04 30.95
N GLU A 155 4.58 21.74 31.03
CA GLU A 155 4.61 23.20 30.91
C GLU A 155 4.43 23.65 29.46
N THR A 156 4.95 22.92 28.48
CA THR A 156 4.69 23.12 27.06
C THR A 156 3.21 22.95 26.75
N ASN A 157 2.55 21.88 27.23
CA ASN A 157 1.11 21.70 27.08
C ASN A 157 0.30 22.86 27.68
N LYS A 158 0.74 23.38 28.83
CA LYS A 158 0.12 24.54 29.48
C LYS A 158 0.29 25.83 28.69
N LYS A 159 1.47 26.09 28.10
CA LYS A 159 1.72 27.24 27.20
C LYS A 159 0.86 27.15 25.94
N ILE A 160 0.69 25.95 25.41
CA ILE A 160 -0.14 25.65 24.24
C ILE A 160 -1.64 25.75 24.56
N GLY A 161 -2.04 25.57 25.83
CA GLY A 161 -3.44 25.51 26.25
C GLY A 161 -4.08 24.12 26.17
N ARG A 162 -3.27 23.06 26.02
CA ARG A 162 -3.66 21.64 26.04
C ARG A 162 -3.82 21.17 27.51
N THR A 163 -4.74 21.79 28.23
CA THR A 163 -5.03 21.47 29.64
C THR A 163 -6.51 21.68 29.94
N ASP A 164 -7.07 20.92 30.90
CA ASP A 164 -8.46 21.06 31.31
C ASP A 164 -8.62 22.33 32.15
N GLN A 165 -9.54 23.22 31.78
CA GLN A 165 -9.76 24.46 32.53
C GLN A 165 -10.39 24.23 33.92
N ALA A 166 -11.09 23.11 34.12
CA ALA A 166 -11.81 22.80 35.35
C ALA A 166 -10.99 22.00 36.37
N LYS A 167 -9.90 21.35 35.95
CA LYS A 167 -9.01 20.56 36.83
C LYS A 167 -7.57 20.72 36.38
N LYS A 168 -6.62 20.89 37.31
CA LYS A 168 -5.18 20.69 37.04
C LYS A 168 -4.95 19.20 36.76
N GLY A 169 -5.29 18.76 35.55
CA GLY A 169 -5.19 17.38 35.10
C GLY A 169 -3.86 17.14 34.40
N ASP A 170 -3.29 15.96 34.63
CA ASP A 170 -2.18 15.42 33.87
C ASP A 170 -2.69 14.95 32.49
N HIS A 171 -2.49 15.79 31.46
CA HIS A 171 -2.88 15.44 30.10
C HIS A 171 -2.09 14.23 29.58
N VAL A 172 -0.79 14.17 29.87
CA VAL A 172 0.10 13.11 29.38
C VAL A 172 -0.31 11.77 29.98
N GLY A 173 -0.49 11.69 31.30
CA GLY A 173 -0.99 10.48 31.96
C GLY A 173 -2.32 10.01 31.37
N ARG A 174 -3.24 10.94 31.07
CA ARG A 174 -4.52 10.61 30.42
C ARG A 174 -4.36 10.04 29.01
N VAL A 175 -3.37 10.48 28.24
CA VAL A 175 -3.07 9.92 26.91
C VAL A 175 -2.66 8.45 27.06
N PHE A 176 -1.75 8.15 28.01
CA PHE A 176 -1.32 6.77 28.28
C PHE A 176 -2.46 5.89 28.80
N ASP A 177 -3.28 6.39 29.74
CA ASP A 177 -4.45 5.65 30.24
C ASP A 177 -5.38 5.24 29.10
N VAL A 178 -5.75 6.19 28.24
CA VAL A 178 -6.71 5.93 27.16
C VAL A 178 -6.11 5.00 26.10
N ALA A 179 -4.82 5.17 25.77
CA ALA A 179 -4.13 4.27 24.85
C ALA A 179 -4.12 2.82 25.38
N GLU A 180 -3.85 2.65 26.68
CA GLU A 180 -3.86 1.35 27.34
C GLU A 180 -5.25 0.72 27.36
N TRP A 181 -6.29 1.48 27.72
CA TRP A 181 -7.67 1.00 27.71
C TRP A 181 -8.13 0.57 26.31
N CYS A 182 -7.70 1.29 25.27
CA CYS A 182 -7.98 0.93 23.88
C CYS A 182 -7.27 -0.38 23.49
N ARG A 183 -5.99 -0.52 23.85
CA ARG A 183 -5.18 -1.71 23.57
C ARG A 183 -5.79 -2.97 24.18
N GLN A 184 -6.25 -2.89 25.44
CA GLN A 184 -6.94 -3.99 26.13
C GLN A 184 -8.22 -4.45 25.42
N ARG A 185 -8.84 -3.57 24.62
CA ARG A 185 -10.09 -3.82 23.92
C ARG A 185 -9.90 -4.03 22.42
N GLY A 186 -8.65 -4.10 21.94
CA GLY A 186 -8.31 -4.27 20.52
C GLY A 186 -8.69 -3.06 19.63
N ILE A 187 -8.82 -1.87 20.21
CA ILE A 187 -9.09 -0.63 19.48
C ILE A 187 -7.76 -0.03 19.03
N LYS A 188 -7.61 0.28 17.73
CA LYS A 188 -6.36 0.84 17.18
C LYS A 188 -6.12 2.24 17.78
N VAL A 189 -4.92 2.51 18.28
CA VAL A 189 -4.54 3.81 18.86
C VAL A 189 -3.82 4.66 17.82
N LYS A 190 -4.26 5.91 17.66
CA LYS A 190 -3.63 6.91 16.81
C LYS A 190 -3.27 8.14 17.65
N ILE A 191 -2.13 8.76 17.37
CA ILE A 191 -1.73 10.03 18.00
C ILE A 191 -1.77 11.14 16.96
N ASN A 192 -2.29 12.30 17.34
CA ASN A 192 -2.28 13.51 16.53
C ASN A 192 -1.51 14.60 17.29
N SER A 193 -0.51 15.22 16.66
CA SER A 193 0.33 16.27 17.25
C SER A 193 0.41 17.49 16.34
N VAL A 194 0.16 18.68 16.88
CA VAL A 194 0.33 19.96 16.17
C VAL A 194 1.65 20.60 16.57
N ILE A 195 2.57 20.70 15.62
CA ILE A 195 3.92 21.23 15.82
C ILE A 195 3.87 22.75 15.65
N ASN A 196 4.36 23.46 16.67
CA ASN A 196 4.29 24.90 16.85
C ASN A 196 5.55 25.42 17.56
N THR A 197 5.61 26.73 17.79
CA THR A 197 6.76 27.44 18.37
C THR A 197 7.25 26.82 19.69
N HIS A 198 6.38 26.18 20.47
CA HIS A 198 6.73 25.65 21.79
C HIS A 198 7.24 24.20 21.81
N ASN A 199 7.03 23.42 20.75
CA ASN A 199 7.34 21.98 20.75
C ASN A 199 8.16 21.49 19.54
N TRP A 200 8.50 22.35 18.57
CA TRP A 200 9.25 21.93 17.38
C TRP A 200 10.68 21.42 17.69
N GLU A 201 11.25 21.78 18.85
CA GLU A 201 12.55 21.28 19.34
C GLU A 201 12.43 20.00 20.18
N GLU A 202 11.20 19.60 20.55
CA GLU A 202 10.98 18.46 21.44
C GLU A 202 11.39 17.15 20.76
N ASP A 203 11.97 16.23 21.55
CA ASP A 203 12.19 14.84 21.17
C ASP A 203 11.11 13.97 21.83
N MET A 204 10.26 13.39 21.00
CA MET A 204 9.12 12.58 21.39
C MET A 204 9.36 11.08 21.14
N ASN A 205 10.55 10.67 20.68
CA ASN A 205 10.79 9.30 20.21
C ASN A 205 10.47 8.23 21.25
N GLU A 206 10.95 8.40 22.49
CA GLU A 206 10.74 7.42 23.56
C GLU A 206 9.26 7.29 23.93
N HIS A 207 8.56 8.43 24.04
CA HIS A 207 7.16 8.46 24.43
C HIS A 207 6.23 7.90 23.35
N ILE A 208 6.47 8.23 22.08
CA ILE A 208 5.71 7.67 20.95
C ILE A 208 5.96 6.16 20.83
N ALA A 209 7.20 5.70 21.03
CA ALA A 209 7.50 4.27 21.05
C ALA A 209 6.75 3.55 22.19
N ALA A 210 6.71 4.17 23.39
CA ALA A 210 5.98 3.63 24.54
C ALA A 210 4.47 3.56 24.31
N LEU A 211 3.88 4.53 23.61
CA LEU A 211 2.46 4.51 23.22
C LEU A 211 2.17 3.48 22.11
N SER A 212 3.17 3.14 21.28
CA SER A 212 3.06 2.24 20.11
C SER A 212 1.80 2.47 19.27
N PRO A 213 1.54 3.71 18.80
CA PRO A 213 0.36 3.96 18.00
C PRO A 213 0.49 3.32 16.62
N VAL A 214 -0.61 2.85 16.04
CA VAL A 214 -0.63 2.36 14.66
C VAL A 214 -0.35 3.50 13.66
N ARG A 215 -0.59 4.74 14.08
CA ARG A 215 -0.31 5.94 13.29
C ARG A 215 -0.09 7.17 14.17
N TRP A 216 0.90 7.96 13.84
CA TRP A 216 1.20 9.26 14.44
C TRP A 216 1.11 10.35 13.37
N LYS A 217 0.03 11.15 13.39
CA LYS A 217 -0.13 12.27 12.47
C LYS A 217 0.52 13.53 13.07
N VAL A 218 1.46 14.09 12.33
CA VAL A 218 2.25 15.25 12.73
C VAL A 218 1.88 16.42 11.82
N PHE A 219 1.15 17.39 12.36
CA PHE A 219 0.64 18.54 11.63
C PHE A 219 1.54 19.75 11.87
N GLN A 220 1.89 20.49 10.82
CA GLN A 220 2.38 21.85 10.99
C GLN A 220 1.22 22.73 11.50
N VAL A 221 1.46 23.67 12.40
CA VAL A 221 0.39 24.59 12.83
C VAL A 221 -0.15 25.41 11.64
N LEU A 222 -1.47 25.41 11.51
CA LEU A 222 -2.20 26.08 10.42
C LEU A 222 -2.98 27.28 10.96
N LEU A 223 -2.89 28.40 10.24
CA LEU A 223 -3.75 29.56 10.45
C LEU A 223 -5.00 29.46 9.57
N LEU A 224 -6.17 29.62 10.19
CA LEU A 224 -7.47 29.67 9.52
C LEU A 224 -8.24 30.92 9.96
N GLU A 225 -8.61 31.73 8.96
CA GLU A 225 -9.35 32.97 9.17
C GLU A 225 -10.72 32.66 9.78
N GLY A 226 -11.09 33.39 10.85
CA GLY A 226 -12.35 33.20 11.58
C GLY A 226 -12.35 32.08 12.64
N GLU A 227 -11.27 31.29 12.71
CA GLU A 227 -11.06 30.27 13.75
C GLU A 227 -9.94 30.68 14.72
N ASN A 228 -8.71 30.80 14.21
CA ASN A 228 -7.51 31.08 15.01
C ASN A 228 -6.63 32.22 14.47
N THR A 229 -7.10 32.95 13.46
CA THR A 229 -6.49 34.21 13.01
C THR A 229 -7.56 35.16 12.45
N GLY A 230 -7.29 36.47 12.45
CA GLY A 230 -8.24 37.50 12.00
C GLY A 230 -9.12 38.13 13.10
N GLU A 231 -9.72 39.28 12.80
CA GLU A 231 -10.42 40.14 13.79
C GLU A 231 -11.63 39.48 14.46
N ARG A 232 -12.18 38.41 13.86
CA ARG A 232 -13.40 37.72 14.32
C ARG A 232 -13.12 36.36 14.99
N SER A 233 -11.86 36.03 15.21
CA SER A 233 -11.41 34.75 15.77
C SER A 233 -11.36 34.75 17.29
N LEU A 234 -11.54 33.57 17.88
CA LEU A 234 -11.49 33.37 19.33
C LEU A 234 -10.10 33.08 19.87
N ARG A 235 -9.22 32.71 18.96
CA ARG A 235 -7.87 32.30 19.20
C ARG A 235 -7.00 33.10 18.26
N ASP A 236 -5.76 33.29 18.68
CA ASP A 236 -4.73 33.90 17.88
C ASP A 236 -3.51 32.98 17.89
N ALA A 237 -3.35 32.24 16.80
CA ALA A 237 -2.28 31.26 16.64
C ALA A 237 -1.06 31.87 15.93
N ARG A 238 -1.04 33.17 15.62
CA ARG A 238 0.05 33.81 14.85
C ARG A 238 1.40 33.68 15.54
N GLU A 239 1.43 33.74 16.87
CA GLU A 239 2.66 33.57 17.65
C GLU A 239 3.15 32.10 17.74
N LEU A 240 2.31 31.16 17.32
CA LEU A 240 2.60 29.72 17.37
C LEU A 240 3.16 29.19 16.05
N VAL A 241 3.15 29.99 14.98
CA VAL A 241 3.60 29.60 13.64
C VAL A 241 5.10 29.30 13.62
N ILE A 242 5.45 28.21 12.96
CA ILE A 242 6.84 27.78 12.71
C ILE A 242 7.15 27.80 11.21
N SER A 243 8.42 27.98 10.88
CA SER A 243 8.88 27.90 9.49
C SER A 243 8.86 26.46 8.98
N SER A 244 8.90 26.29 7.66
CA SER A 244 9.01 24.97 7.04
C SER A 244 10.29 24.25 7.46
N GLU A 245 11.41 24.97 7.65
CA GLU A 245 12.67 24.41 8.12
C GLU A 245 12.57 23.89 9.55
N GLN A 246 11.88 24.61 10.44
CA GLN A 246 11.63 24.15 11.81
C GLN A 246 10.76 22.89 11.83
N PHE A 247 9.75 22.82 10.95
CA PHE A 247 8.93 21.63 10.80
C PHE A 247 9.75 20.45 10.27
N GLN A 248 10.56 20.64 9.23
CA GLN A 248 11.45 19.60 8.69
C GLN A 248 12.50 19.13 9.71
N ALA A 249 13.01 20.02 10.57
CA ALA A 249 13.90 19.66 11.65
C ALA A 249 13.21 18.74 12.68
N PHE A 250 11.94 19.02 13.01
CA PHE A 250 11.13 18.11 13.84
C PHE A 250 10.97 16.75 13.17
N LEU A 251 10.63 16.71 11.87
CA LEU A 251 10.47 15.44 11.15
C LEU A 251 11.77 14.63 11.11
N SER A 252 12.90 15.28 10.84
CA SER A 252 14.21 14.63 10.78
C SER A 252 14.61 14.00 12.11
N ARG A 253 14.31 14.68 13.23
CA ARG A 253 14.55 14.15 14.60
C ARG A 253 13.77 12.87 14.90
N HIS A 254 12.63 12.68 14.24
CA HIS A 254 11.73 11.55 14.46
C HIS A 254 11.66 10.59 13.27
N ALA A 255 12.60 10.66 12.33
CA ALA A 255 12.60 9.84 11.11
C ALA A 255 12.63 8.32 11.38
N GLY A 256 13.06 7.90 12.57
CA GLY A 256 13.02 6.50 13.00
C GLY A 256 11.61 5.97 13.36
N GLN A 257 10.63 6.86 13.55
CA GLN A 257 9.26 6.48 13.90
C GLN A 257 8.47 6.08 12.66
N LYS A 258 8.36 4.76 12.41
CA LYS A 258 7.63 4.22 11.24
C LYS A 258 6.14 4.62 11.18
N CYS A 259 5.54 4.93 12.33
CA CYS A 259 4.15 5.35 12.42
C CYS A 259 3.93 6.83 12.06
N LEU A 260 5.01 7.62 11.92
CA LEU A 260 4.94 9.06 11.64
C LEU A 260 4.39 9.31 10.24
N VAL A 261 3.41 10.21 10.16
CA VAL A 261 2.86 10.71 8.89
C VAL A 261 2.76 12.23 8.96
N PRO A 262 3.59 12.96 8.20
CA PRO A 262 3.59 14.42 8.23
C PRO A 262 2.43 15.00 7.40
N GLU A 263 1.88 16.12 7.84
CA GLU A 263 0.95 16.97 7.09
C GLU A 263 1.38 18.44 7.27
N ASP A 264 1.93 19.03 6.21
CA ASP A 264 2.24 20.47 6.20
C ASP A 264 0.99 21.30 5.85
N ASN A 265 1.13 22.62 5.87
CA ASN A 265 0.01 23.53 5.63
C ASN A 265 -0.59 23.43 4.22
N GLU A 266 0.17 22.97 3.23
CA GLU A 266 -0.33 22.80 1.86
C GLU A 266 -1.08 21.47 1.71
N ALA A 267 -0.65 20.41 2.39
CA ALA A 267 -1.34 19.12 2.41
C ALA A 267 -2.70 19.15 3.15
N MET A 268 -2.94 20.14 4.02
CA MET A 268 -4.14 20.19 4.89
C MET A 268 -5.34 20.98 4.34
N LYS A 269 -5.14 21.97 3.45
CA LYS A 269 -6.17 22.99 3.17
C LYS A 269 -7.44 22.46 2.50
N ASP A 270 -7.34 21.50 1.56
CA ASP A 270 -8.50 21.04 0.75
C ASP A 270 -8.69 19.52 0.72
N SER A 271 -8.04 18.81 1.65
CA SER A 271 -7.92 17.36 1.63
C SER A 271 -8.85 16.64 2.61
N TYR A 272 -9.78 17.36 3.28
CA TYR A 272 -10.79 16.77 4.16
C TYR A 272 -12.24 17.15 3.80
N LEU A 273 -13.11 16.15 3.62
CA LEU A 273 -14.54 16.38 3.48
C LEU A 273 -15.16 16.53 4.87
N ASN A 274 -15.36 17.79 5.27
CA ASN A 274 -15.77 18.18 6.61
C ASN A 274 -17.26 18.52 6.62
N LEU A 275 -18.04 17.83 7.46
CA LEU A 275 -19.43 18.12 7.76
C LEU A 275 -19.55 18.80 9.10
N ASP A 276 -20.22 19.94 9.12
CA ASP A 276 -20.56 20.62 10.35
C ASP A 276 -21.76 19.97 11.07
N GLU A 277 -22.17 20.57 12.18
CA GLU A 277 -23.21 20.06 13.06
C GLU A 277 -24.58 19.95 12.41
N ASN A 278 -24.82 20.71 11.33
CA ASN A 278 -26.10 20.75 10.62
C ASN A 278 -26.03 19.90 9.33
N MET A 279 -25.01 19.03 9.22
CA MET A 279 -24.73 18.22 8.05
C MET A 279 -24.52 19.05 6.78
N ARG A 280 -23.82 20.20 6.91
CA ARG A 280 -23.37 21.02 5.78
C ARG A 280 -21.89 20.78 5.51
N PHE A 281 -21.51 20.65 4.25
CA PHE A 281 -20.09 20.58 3.90
C PHE A 281 -19.42 21.94 4.11
N LEU A 282 -18.20 21.91 4.65
CA LEU A 282 -17.38 23.09 4.88
C LEU A 282 -16.34 23.23 3.77
N ASN A 283 -16.46 24.29 2.97
CA ASN A 283 -15.45 24.69 1.99
C ASN A 283 -14.31 25.44 2.69
N CYS A 284 -13.07 25.04 2.42
CA CYS A 284 -11.85 25.61 2.99
C CYS A 284 -10.96 26.37 1.98
N GLU A 285 -11.34 26.45 0.70
CA GLU A 285 -10.51 26.97 -0.41
C GLU A 285 -10.05 28.42 -0.19
N THR A 286 -10.84 29.22 0.50
CA THR A 286 -10.54 30.65 0.77
C THR A 286 -9.80 30.88 2.10
N GLY A 287 -9.25 29.83 2.72
CA GLY A 287 -8.49 29.94 3.99
C GLY A 287 -9.34 30.08 5.26
N GLY A 288 -10.66 29.88 5.14
CA GLY A 288 -11.63 29.84 6.24
C GLY A 288 -12.71 28.78 5.97
N LYS A 289 -13.49 28.40 6.97
CA LYS A 289 -14.53 27.37 6.85
C LYS A 289 -15.87 27.99 6.48
N VAL A 290 -16.30 27.84 5.23
CA VAL A 290 -17.58 28.36 4.72
C VAL A 290 -18.58 27.19 4.55
N PRO A 291 -19.69 27.16 5.31
CA PRO A 291 -20.70 26.11 5.20
C PRO A 291 -21.56 26.29 3.96
N GLY A 292 -21.75 25.19 3.23
CA GLY A 292 -22.71 25.07 2.13
C GLY A 292 -24.14 24.78 2.60
N ARG A 293 -24.96 24.25 1.70
CA ARG A 293 -26.34 23.80 2.01
C ARG A 293 -26.31 22.48 2.78
N SER A 294 -27.34 22.24 3.61
CA SER A 294 -27.43 20.99 4.39
C SER A 294 -27.83 19.83 3.49
N LEU A 295 -27.11 18.70 3.58
CA LEU A 295 -27.49 17.49 2.86
C LEU A 295 -28.85 16.93 3.29
N LEU A 296 -29.35 17.31 4.47
CA LEU A 296 -30.68 16.94 4.96
C LEU A 296 -31.82 17.64 4.21
N GLU A 297 -31.52 18.78 3.59
CA GLU A 297 -32.46 19.62 2.83
C GLU A 297 -32.36 19.38 1.33
N VAL A 298 -31.12 19.40 0.79
CA VAL A 298 -30.89 19.36 -0.66
C VAL A 298 -30.41 17.99 -1.18
N GLY A 299 -30.16 17.04 -0.27
CA GLY A 299 -29.52 15.78 -0.59
C GLY A 299 -27.99 15.92 -0.74
N VAL A 300 -27.30 14.79 -0.67
CA VAL A 300 -25.82 14.77 -0.61
C VAL A 300 -25.17 15.30 -1.89
N GLN A 301 -25.72 14.94 -3.05
CA GLN A 301 -25.20 15.35 -4.35
C GLN A 301 -25.20 16.87 -4.57
N GLU A 302 -26.28 17.54 -4.15
CA GLU A 302 -26.38 18.99 -4.27
C GLU A 302 -25.54 19.70 -3.22
N ALA A 303 -25.45 19.16 -2.00
CA ALA A 303 -24.60 19.70 -0.94
C ALA A 303 -23.10 19.57 -1.29
N LEU A 304 -22.68 18.48 -1.94
CA LEU A 304 -21.27 18.26 -2.35
C LEU A 304 -20.75 19.35 -3.31
N LYS A 305 -21.62 19.99 -4.10
CA LYS A 305 -21.23 21.10 -4.98
C LYS A 305 -20.72 22.31 -4.21
N ASP A 306 -21.09 22.43 -2.94
CA ASP A 306 -20.72 23.54 -2.07
C ASP A 306 -19.44 23.24 -1.25
N ALA A 307 -18.87 22.03 -1.36
CA ALA A 307 -17.82 21.54 -0.46
C ALA A 307 -16.39 22.02 -0.76
N GLY A 308 -16.11 22.55 -1.96
CA GLY A 308 -14.74 22.95 -2.36
C GLY A 308 -13.72 21.81 -2.28
N TRP A 309 -14.14 20.59 -2.64
CA TRP A 309 -13.39 19.35 -2.39
C TRP A 309 -12.38 19.03 -3.49
N ASN A 310 -11.11 18.81 -3.10
CA ASN A 310 -10.05 18.30 -3.98
C ASN A 310 -9.71 16.83 -3.65
N GLU A 311 -10.23 15.92 -4.46
CA GLU A 311 -10.04 14.46 -4.28
C GLU A 311 -8.57 14.03 -4.35
N GLN A 312 -7.76 14.68 -5.18
CA GLN A 312 -6.33 14.38 -5.32
C GLN A 312 -5.56 14.68 -4.03
N ALA A 313 -5.86 15.82 -3.39
CA ALA A 313 -5.23 16.23 -2.13
C ALA A 313 -5.54 15.26 -0.97
N PHE A 314 -6.69 14.59 -0.97
CA PHE A 314 -7.06 13.56 0.02
C PHE A 314 -6.24 12.27 -0.13
N VAL A 315 -5.98 11.85 -1.37
CA VAL A 315 -5.20 10.65 -1.68
C VAL A 315 -3.72 10.90 -1.38
N ASP A 316 -3.18 12.03 -1.84
CA ASP A 316 -1.76 12.39 -1.71
C ASP A 316 -1.29 12.45 -0.25
N ARG A 317 -2.18 12.77 0.70
CA ARG A 317 -1.88 12.81 2.15
C ARG A 317 -2.02 11.45 2.88
N GLY A 318 -2.25 10.36 2.15
CA GLY A 318 -2.45 9.02 2.70
C GLY A 318 -3.76 8.90 3.49
N GLY A 319 -4.85 9.49 2.98
CA GLY A 319 -6.19 9.40 3.55
C GLY A 319 -6.77 7.97 3.55
N ILE A 320 -6.26 7.11 2.66
CA ILE A 320 -6.59 5.68 2.51
C ILE A 320 -5.51 4.84 3.21
N PHE A 321 -5.90 3.99 4.19
CA PHE A 321 -5.01 3.10 4.94
C PHE A 321 -5.81 2.04 5.71
N GLU A 322 -5.16 0.97 6.20
CA GLU A 322 -5.84 -0.14 6.90
C GLU A 322 -6.52 0.30 8.21
N TRP A 323 -7.83 0.54 8.15
CA TRP A 323 -8.61 1.21 9.19
C TRP A 323 -9.66 0.34 9.88
N SER A 324 -9.86 -0.90 9.43
CA SER A 324 -10.79 -1.86 10.01
C SER A 324 -10.11 -2.73 11.06
N ARG A 325 -10.88 -3.21 12.04
CA ARG A 325 -10.48 -4.27 12.96
C ARG A 325 -10.87 -5.65 12.42
N SER A 326 -10.04 -6.67 12.58
CA SER A 326 -10.40 -8.08 12.29
C SER A 326 -11.32 -8.64 13.39
N GLN A 327 -12.42 -9.29 12.99
CA GLN A 327 -13.38 -9.94 13.90
C GLN A 327 -12.91 -11.37 14.27
N GLU A 328 -11.90 -11.49 15.13
CA GLU A 328 -11.51 -12.80 15.68
C GLU A 328 -10.85 -12.58 17.06
N ALA A 329 -11.68 -12.42 18.09
CA ALA A 329 -11.22 -12.30 19.47
C ALA A 329 -12.28 -12.83 20.46
N GLU A 330 -12.69 -14.09 20.28
CA GLU A 330 -13.38 -14.85 21.33
C GLU A 330 -12.79 -16.26 21.37
N SER A 331 -11.61 -16.40 21.98
CA SER A 331 -11.15 -17.60 22.73
C SER A 331 -9.64 -17.57 22.90
N LEU A 332 -9.13 -16.92 23.95
CA LEU A 332 -7.76 -17.12 24.44
C LEU A 332 -7.62 -16.56 25.87
N GLU A 333 -8.39 -17.12 26.81
CA GLU A 333 -8.06 -17.06 28.23
C GLU A 333 -7.55 -18.43 28.69
N CYS A 334 -6.26 -18.70 28.53
CA CYS A 334 -5.49 -19.42 29.53
C CYS A 334 -3.99 -19.34 29.23
N ALA A 335 -3.20 -19.28 30.30
CA ALA A 335 -1.74 -19.37 30.34
C ALA A 335 -0.94 -18.06 30.16
N HIS A 336 -0.93 -17.26 31.22
CA HIS A 336 0.28 -16.56 31.64
C HIS A 336 0.54 -16.89 33.11
N ARG A 337 1.73 -17.41 33.44
CA ARG A 337 2.52 -17.00 34.63
C ARG A 337 3.87 -17.72 34.77
N ARG A 338 4.90 -16.88 35.00
CA ARG A 338 6.21 -17.10 35.69
C ARG A 338 7.35 -17.62 34.80
N ALA A 339 8.59 -17.09 34.80
CA ALA A 339 9.35 -16.28 35.77
C ALA A 339 10.53 -15.50 35.06
N PRO A 340 11.60 -15.00 35.73
CA PRO A 340 11.88 -13.56 35.90
C PRO A 340 13.21 -13.04 35.28
N LEU A 341 13.37 -11.71 35.39
CA LEU A 341 14.51 -10.85 35.05
C LEU A 341 15.75 -10.99 35.96
N LEU A 342 16.87 -10.43 35.44
CA LEU A 342 18.18 -10.02 36.03
C LEU A 342 19.33 -10.98 35.65
N VAL A 343 20.50 -10.55 35.16
CA VAL A 343 21.39 -9.45 35.58
C VAL A 343 22.30 -8.99 34.41
N ARG A 344 22.62 -7.68 34.37
CA ARG A 344 23.68 -7.05 33.55
C ARG A 344 25.09 -7.37 34.05
N SER A 345 26.07 -7.51 33.16
CA SER A 345 27.40 -6.91 33.37
C SER A 345 28.12 -6.61 32.06
N SER A 346 28.70 -5.41 32.02
CA SER A 346 29.61 -4.87 31.02
C SER A 346 31.01 -5.47 31.13
N LEU A 347 31.78 -5.53 30.02
CA LEU A 347 33.08 -4.84 29.88
C LEU A 347 33.75 -5.10 28.52
N THR A 348 34.46 -4.06 28.10
CA THR A 348 35.20 -3.78 26.86
C THR A 348 36.45 -4.64 26.63
N SER A 349 36.89 -4.85 25.37
CA SER A 349 38.00 -4.09 24.76
C SER A 349 38.47 -4.64 23.39
N ARG A 350 39.09 -3.72 22.64
CA ARG A 350 39.66 -3.77 21.28
C ARG A 350 40.68 -4.90 21.06
N HIS A 351 40.92 -5.31 19.81
CA HIS A 351 42.26 -5.44 19.18
C HIS A 351 42.16 -5.71 17.65
N SER A 352 42.98 -4.99 16.90
CA SER A 352 43.50 -5.21 15.53
C SER A 352 44.84 -4.46 15.48
N PRO A 353 45.80 -4.66 14.53
CA PRO A 353 45.69 -5.28 13.19
C PRO A 353 46.91 -6.16 12.79
N LYS A 354 46.93 -6.75 11.57
CA LYS A 354 48.15 -6.84 10.73
C LYS A 354 47.87 -7.28 9.27
N ARG A 355 48.54 -6.58 8.33
CA ARG A 355 48.63 -6.82 6.87
C ARG A 355 49.91 -7.59 6.52
N ARG A 356 49.84 -8.47 5.50
CA ARG A 356 50.71 -8.57 4.29
C ARG A 356 50.92 -10.03 3.82
N ASN A 357 50.57 -10.35 2.57
CA ASN A 357 51.53 -10.55 1.46
C ASN A 357 50.83 -10.98 0.17
N GLY A 358 51.26 -10.41 -0.96
CA GLY A 358 50.80 -10.72 -2.31
C GLY A 358 51.54 -11.91 -2.92
N GLY A 359 50.82 -12.73 -3.68
CA GLY A 359 51.37 -13.88 -4.41
C GLY A 359 50.41 -15.05 -4.58
N ALA A 360 49.12 -14.83 -4.92
CA ALA A 360 48.18 -15.93 -5.20
C ALA A 360 46.96 -15.51 -6.06
N ALA A 361 47.06 -14.41 -6.81
CA ALA A 361 45.88 -13.66 -7.26
C ALA A 361 45.09 -14.22 -8.47
N LEU A 362 45.36 -15.45 -8.93
CA LEU A 362 44.60 -16.04 -10.07
C LEU A 362 44.00 -17.43 -9.79
N ARG A 363 44.27 -18.05 -8.63
CA ARG A 363 43.58 -19.28 -8.20
C ARG A 363 42.57 -19.06 -7.07
N SER A 364 42.53 -17.89 -6.43
CA SER A 364 41.76 -17.70 -5.19
C SER A 364 40.29 -17.30 -5.38
N TYR A 365 39.76 -17.20 -6.61
CA TYR A 365 38.33 -16.89 -6.78
C TYR A 365 37.41 -18.11 -6.59
N TYR A 366 37.94 -19.33 -6.76
CA TYR A 366 37.21 -20.60 -6.60
C TYR A 366 37.96 -21.64 -5.72
N ALA A 367 39.07 -21.28 -5.08
CA ALA A 367 39.95 -22.25 -4.40
C ALA A 367 39.37 -22.93 -3.15
N GLU A 368 38.30 -22.39 -2.56
CA GLU A 368 37.80 -22.88 -1.26
C GLU A 368 36.48 -23.66 -1.34
N VAL A 369 35.92 -23.85 -2.53
CA VAL A 369 34.69 -24.64 -2.71
C VAL A 369 35.00 -25.86 -3.57
N ALA A 370 34.99 -27.04 -2.95
CA ALA A 370 35.07 -28.30 -3.71
C ALA A 370 33.89 -28.36 -4.70
N PRO A 371 34.07 -28.87 -5.93
CA PRO A 371 32.98 -29.00 -6.88
C PRO A 371 31.83 -29.79 -6.26
N VAL A 372 30.61 -29.24 -6.30
CA VAL A 372 29.43 -29.97 -5.85
C VAL A 372 29.21 -31.18 -6.74
N LYS A 373 28.67 -32.25 -6.17
CA LYS A 373 28.32 -33.44 -6.94
C LYS A 373 27.14 -33.10 -7.87
N ALA A 374 27.34 -33.29 -9.17
CA ALA A 374 26.29 -33.14 -10.17
C ALA A 374 25.08 -34.02 -9.83
N LEU A 375 23.88 -33.47 -10.02
CA LEU A 375 22.63 -34.18 -9.74
C LEU A 375 22.34 -35.26 -10.77
N THR A 376 21.45 -36.18 -10.39
CA THR A 376 20.95 -37.23 -11.28
C THR A 376 19.47 -37.01 -11.55
N LEU A 377 19.05 -37.10 -12.82
CA LEU A 377 17.64 -37.04 -13.17
C LEU A 377 16.87 -38.23 -12.58
N PRO A 378 15.70 -38.00 -11.94
CA PRO A 378 14.85 -39.08 -11.45
C PRO A 378 14.41 -40.04 -12.57
N LYS A 379 14.09 -41.28 -12.19
CA LYS A 379 13.61 -42.31 -13.14
C LYS A 379 12.40 -41.79 -13.93
N GLY A 380 12.43 -41.99 -15.24
CA GLY A 380 11.35 -41.56 -16.15
C GLY A 380 11.53 -40.16 -16.73
N HIS A 381 12.50 -39.37 -16.25
CA HIS A 381 12.83 -38.07 -16.82
C HIS A 381 14.13 -38.13 -17.62
N THR A 382 14.11 -37.62 -18.84
CA THR A 382 15.29 -37.51 -19.71
C THR A 382 15.85 -36.10 -19.78
N SER A 383 15.08 -35.10 -19.34
CA SER A 383 15.49 -33.70 -19.24
C SER A 383 14.54 -32.90 -18.34
N ILE A 384 15.02 -31.80 -17.78
CA ILE A 384 14.27 -30.77 -17.04
C ILE A 384 13.59 -29.77 -17.99
N LEU A 385 14.01 -29.71 -19.26
CA LEU A 385 13.48 -28.78 -20.25
C LEU A 385 11.93 -28.71 -20.31
N PRO A 386 11.18 -29.83 -20.23
CA PRO A 386 9.71 -29.77 -20.25
C PRO A 386 9.10 -28.98 -19.09
N LEU A 387 9.72 -29.02 -17.91
CA LEU A 387 9.31 -28.21 -16.76
C LEU A 387 9.53 -26.72 -17.04
N ILE A 388 10.67 -26.36 -17.65
CA ILE A 388 10.97 -24.98 -18.02
C ILE A 388 9.95 -24.47 -19.03
N HIS A 389 9.63 -25.25 -20.07
CA HIS A 389 8.60 -24.89 -21.03
C HIS A 389 7.22 -24.70 -20.39
N SER A 390 6.87 -25.57 -19.43
CA SER A 390 5.59 -25.50 -18.73
C SER A 390 5.47 -24.27 -17.81
N CYS A 391 6.58 -23.83 -17.22
CA CYS A 391 6.61 -22.65 -16.35
C CYS A 391 6.75 -21.34 -17.16
N ASN A 392 7.59 -21.35 -18.20
CA ASN A 392 7.74 -20.31 -19.23
C ASN A 392 6.78 -20.62 -20.40
N ASN A 393 5.49 -20.57 -20.10
CA ASN A 393 4.46 -21.04 -21.03
C ASN A 393 3.89 -19.93 -21.92
N LEU A 394 4.19 -18.65 -21.69
CA LEU A 394 3.71 -17.58 -22.59
C LEU A 394 4.70 -17.34 -23.72
N VAL A 395 4.24 -17.48 -24.95
CA VAL A 395 4.94 -17.03 -26.15
C VAL A 395 4.40 -15.67 -26.55
N LEU A 396 5.21 -14.62 -26.37
CA LEU A 396 4.88 -13.25 -26.79
C LEU A 396 5.03 -13.08 -28.31
N PRO A 397 4.42 -12.04 -28.92
CA PRO A 397 4.57 -11.78 -30.34
C PRO A 397 6.06 -11.51 -30.67
N PRO A 398 6.62 -12.12 -31.73
CA PRO A 398 8.02 -11.94 -32.09
C PRO A 398 8.29 -10.50 -32.56
N GLN A 399 9.52 -10.02 -32.47
CA GLN A 399 9.92 -8.74 -33.08
C GLN A 399 10.37 -8.92 -34.55
N PRO A 400 10.31 -7.87 -35.39
CA PRO A 400 9.80 -6.52 -35.11
C PRO A 400 8.27 -6.44 -35.25
N TRP A 401 7.60 -5.89 -34.23
CA TRP A 401 6.14 -5.84 -34.16
C TRP A 401 5.49 -4.97 -35.25
N ALA A 402 6.12 -3.86 -35.63
CA ALA A 402 5.59 -2.92 -36.62
C ALA A 402 5.44 -3.53 -38.04
N SER A 403 6.13 -4.63 -38.32
CA SER A 403 6.11 -5.31 -39.62
C SER A 403 4.99 -6.36 -39.75
N GLN A 404 4.30 -6.68 -38.65
CA GLN A 404 3.34 -7.77 -38.61
C GLN A 404 1.92 -7.26 -38.83
N ALA A 405 1.16 -7.99 -39.66
CA ALA A 405 -0.25 -7.71 -39.91
C ALA A 405 -1.11 -7.98 -38.66
N HIS A 406 -0.80 -9.06 -37.94
CA HIS A 406 -1.44 -9.46 -36.70
C HIS A 406 -0.38 -9.87 -35.68
N LEU A 407 -0.56 -9.44 -34.43
CA LEU A 407 0.27 -9.88 -33.32
C LEU A 407 -0.45 -11.02 -32.61
N THR A 408 0.25 -12.13 -32.39
CA THR A 408 -0.32 -13.34 -31.82
C THR A 408 0.51 -13.80 -30.62
N ILE A 409 -0.17 -14.13 -29.53
CA ILE A 409 0.42 -14.84 -28.38
C ILE A 409 0.12 -16.34 -28.50
N GLY A 410 0.85 -17.18 -27.77
CA GLY A 410 0.55 -18.60 -27.66
C GLY A 410 0.95 -19.19 -26.32
N THR A 411 0.49 -20.41 -26.06
CA THR A 411 0.88 -21.22 -24.90
C THR A 411 1.92 -22.25 -25.34
N ARG A 412 3.07 -22.31 -24.68
CA ARG A 412 4.09 -23.34 -24.89
C ARG A 412 3.72 -24.61 -24.11
N THR A 413 3.76 -25.76 -24.79
CA THR A 413 3.58 -27.08 -24.18
C THR A 413 4.89 -27.60 -23.57
N PRO A 414 4.87 -28.61 -22.68
CA PRO A 414 6.09 -29.24 -22.19
C PRO A 414 7.04 -29.70 -23.31
N GLU A 415 6.48 -30.17 -24.43
CA GLU A 415 7.22 -30.63 -25.61
C GLU A 415 7.86 -29.47 -26.40
N GLY A 416 7.44 -28.23 -26.14
CA GLY A 416 7.94 -27.01 -26.77
C GLY A 416 7.06 -26.47 -27.90
N ASP A 417 5.98 -27.17 -28.24
CA ASP A 417 5.00 -26.72 -29.24
C ASP A 417 4.23 -25.48 -28.76
N VAL A 418 3.74 -24.68 -29.70
CA VAL A 418 2.97 -23.47 -29.40
C VAL A 418 1.50 -23.66 -29.79
N ILE A 419 0.65 -23.79 -28.79
CA ILE A 419 -0.81 -23.98 -28.89
C ILE A 419 -1.58 -22.74 -28.43
N ASP A 420 -2.92 -22.80 -28.41
CA ASP A 420 -3.83 -21.75 -27.91
C ASP A 420 -3.53 -20.35 -28.44
N LYS A 421 -3.23 -20.26 -29.74
CA LYS A 421 -2.83 -19.00 -30.38
C LYS A 421 -3.98 -17.99 -30.35
N GLU A 422 -3.71 -16.77 -29.91
CA GLU A 422 -4.70 -15.71 -29.76
C GLU A 422 -4.15 -14.40 -30.32
N ASN A 423 -4.96 -13.70 -31.13
CA ASN A 423 -4.60 -12.37 -31.62
C ASN A 423 -4.73 -11.36 -30.49
N VAL A 424 -3.73 -10.48 -30.36
CA VAL A 424 -3.68 -9.43 -29.34
C VAL A 424 -3.50 -8.07 -29.99
N VAL A 425 -3.97 -7.05 -29.30
CA VAL A 425 -3.79 -5.66 -29.70
C VAL A 425 -2.61 -5.08 -28.91
N PRO A 426 -1.61 -4.45 -29.57
CA PRO A 426 -0.54 -3.76 -28.87
C PRO A 426 -1.07 -2.55 -28.10
N PHE A 427 -0.63 -2.42 -26.85
CA PHE A 427 -0.85 -1.24 -26.02
C PHE A 427 0.43 -0.41 -25.99
N VAL A 428 0.38 0.81 -26.52
CA VAL A 428 1.49 1.78 -26.58
C VAL A 428 1.16 3.00 -25.73
N LEU A 429 2.15 3.85 -25.40
CA LEU A 429 1.86 5.06 -24.61
C LEU A 429 1.18 6.13 -25.48
N SER A 430 1.66 6.30 -26.71
CA SER A 430 1.11 7.19 -27.73
C SER A 430 1.28 6.61 -29.14
N HIS A 431 0.54 7.15 -30.11
CA HIS A 431 0.76 6.83 -31.53
C HIS A 431 1.83 7.70 -32.20
N ALA A 432 2.75 8.27 -31.42
CA ALA A 432 3.92 8.96 -31.96
C ALA A 432 4.81 8.01 -32.78
N GLN A 433 5.64 8.58 -33.65
CA GLN A 433 6.42 7.80 -34.60
C GLN A 433 7.45 6.92 -33.86
N ARG A 434 7.40 5.60 -34.09
CA ARG A 434 8.33 4.58 -33.56
C ARG A 434 8.14 4.19 -32.08
N GLU A 435 6.98 4.45 -31.48
CA GLU A 435 6.68 3.88 -30.17
C GLU A 435 6.51 2.35 -30.22
N LEU A 436 7.08 1.70 -29.22
CA LEU A 436 7.01 0.26 -29.02
C LEU A 436 5.94 -0.07 -27.98
N PRO A 437 5.20 -1.19 -28.14
CA PRO A 437 4.29 -1.73 -27.14
C PRO A 437 4.90 -1.80 -25.75
N VAL A 438 4.17 -1.30 -24.77
CA VAL A 438 4.44 -1.50 -23.34
C VAL A 438 3.71 -2.72 -22.78
N GLY A 439 2.69 -3.20 -23.50
CA GLY A 439 1.97 -4.43 -23.21
C GLY A 439 1.11 -4.89 -24.39
N PHE A 440 0.35 -5.95 -24.16
CA PHE A 440 -0.57 -6.53 -25.15
C PHE A 440 -1.93 -6.77 -24.49
N ILE A 441 -3.00 -6.23 -25.07
CA ILE A 441 -4.37 -6.43 -24.59
C ILE A 441 -5.05 -7.53 -25.40
N ARG A 442 -5.78 -8.40 -24.70
CA ARG A 442 -6.58 -9.46 -25.32
C ARG A 442 -7.87 -8.87 -25.93
N PRO A 443 -8.54 -9.56 -26.89
CA PRO A 443 -9.68 -9.01 -27.61
C PRO A 443 -10.84 -8.53 -26.74
N HIS A 444 -11.12 -9.20 -25.62
CA HIS A 444 -12.20 -8.79 -24.71
C HIS A 444 -11.82 -7.55 -23.88
N VAL A 445 -10.54 -7.33 -23.57
CA VAL A 445 -10.06 -6.09 -22.95
C VAL A 445 -10.07 -4.94 -23.97
N ALA A 446 -9.66 -5.22 -25.21
CA ALA A 446 -9.76 -4.26 -26.31
C ALA A 446 -11.21 -3.79 -26.50
N ALA A 447 -12.18 -4.71 -26.54
CA ALA A 447 -13.59 -4.36 -26.64
C ALA A 447 -14.08 -3.50 -25.47
N ALA A 448 -13.60 -3.76 -24.24
CA ALA A 448 -13.93 -2.94 -23.07
C ALA A 448 -13.35 -1.51 -23.16
N LEU A 449 -12.14 -1.35 -23.69
CA LEU A 449 -11.57 -0.03 -23.96
C LEU A 449 -12.34 0.72 -25.05
N GLU A 450 -12.80 0.02 -26.10
CA GLU A 450 -13.65 0.62 -27.13
C GLU A 450 -15.00 1.07 -26.57
N GLU A 451 -15.60 0.28 -25.67
CA GLU A 451 -16.85 0.64 -25.00
C GLU A 451 -16.66 1.88 -24.12
N ASP A 452 -15.59 1.93 -23.33
CA ASP A 452 -15.26 3.10 -22.51
C ASP A 452 -14.97 4.34 -23.39
N HIS A 453 -14.22 4.18 -24.48
CA HIS A 453 -14.03 5.23 -25.48
C HIS A 453 -15.35 5.77 -26.01
N GLN A 454 -16.27 4.89 -26.41
CA GLN A 454 -17.57 5.27 -26.93
C GLN A 454 -18.44 5.99 -25.88
N LYS A 455 -18.39 5.58 -24.60
CA LYS A 455 -19.11 6.26 -23.50
C LYS A 455 -18.67 7.72 -23.35
N HIS A 456 -17.37 7.98 -23.49
CA HIS A 456 -16.85 9.36 -23.47
C HIS A 456 -17.37 10.18 -24.65
N LEU A 457 -17.33 9.62 -25.87
CA LEU A 457 -17.85 10.30 -27.06
C LEU A 457 -19.34 10.62 -26.96
N VAL A 458 -20.15 9.69 -26.42
CA VAL A 458 -21.60 9.88 -26.25
C VAL A 458 -21.93 10.92 -25.17
N SER A 459 -21.15 10.98 -24.09
CA SER A 459 -21.33 11.98 -23.02
C SER A 459 -20.78 13.37 -23.38
N GLY A 460 -20.14 13.52 -24.56
CA GLY A 460 -19.50 14.77 -24.97
C GLY A 460 -18.21 15.09 -24.22
N SER A 461 -17.64 14.11 -23.50
CA SER A 461 -16.37 14.25 -22.79
C SER A 461 -15.19 13.79 -23.65
N ALA A 462 -14.00 14.32 -23.36
CA ALA A 462 -12.77 13.88 -24.04
C ALA A 462 -12.46 12.43 -23.62
N SER A 463 -12.32 11.52 -24.59
CA SER A 463 -11.90 10.16 -24.29
C SER A 463 -10.42 10.12 -23.88
N PRO A 464 -10.05 9.33 -22.87
CA PRO A 464 -8.65 9.13 -22.49
C PRO A 464 -7.89 8.23 -23.46
N TRP A 465 -8.57 7.62 -24.45
CA TRP A 465 -7.98 6.68 -25.40
C TRP A 465 -7.81 7.30 -26.79
N ASP A 466 -6.65 7.05 -27.41
CA ASP A 466 -6.48 7.13 -28.85
C ASP A 466 -6.47 5.69 -29.39
N LEU A 467 -7.49 5.34 -30.18
CA LEU A 467 -7.70 4.01 -30.72
C LEU A 467 -7.50 4.03 -32.24
N LYS A 468 -6.65 3.13 -32.76
CA LYS A 468 -6.44 2.99 -34.21
C LYS A 468 -7.04 1.70 -34.72
N TYR A 469 -7.68 1.78 -35.88
CA TYR A 469 -8.37 0.68 -36.54
C TYR A 469 -7.62 0.23 -37.79
N THR A 470 -7.82 -1.02 -38.19
CA THR A 470 -7.31 -1.50 -39.49
C THR A 470 -8.03 -0.80 -40.64
N LYS A 471 -7.32 -0.52 -41.75
CA LYS A 471 -7.90 0.16 -42.92
C LYS A 471 -8.93 -0.72 -43.66
N GLU A 472 -8.75 -2.03 -43.60
CA GLU A 472 -9.57 -3.02 -44.31
C GLU A 472 -10.84 -3.41 -43.52
N HIS A 473 -10.80 -3.30 -42.19
CA HIS A 473 -11.93 -3.59 -41.31
C HIS A 473 -12.05 -2.52 -40.20
N PRO A 474 -12.95 -1.52 -40.35
CA PRO A 474 -13.13 -0.43 -39.38
C PRO A 474 -13.69 -0.89 -38.01
N LYS A 475 -13.90 -2.20 -37.81
CA LYS A 475 -14.37 -2.82 -36.56
C LYS A 475 -13.27 -3.59 -35.81
N GLN A 476 -12.04 -3.64 -36.33
CA GLN A 476 -10.94 -4.33 -35.67
C GLN A 476 -9.91 -3.33 -35.18
N LEU A 477 -9.75 -3.26 -33.85
CA LEU A 477 -8.75 -2.44 -33.20
C LEU A 477 -7.34 -2.95 -33.56
N LYS A 478 -6.52 -2.06 -34.11
CA LYS A 478 -5.13 -2.30 -34.51
C LYS A 478 -4.15 -1.98 -33.38
N SER A 479 -4.39 -0.92 -32.64
CA SER A 479 -3.57 -0.51 -31.49
C SER A 479 -4.35 0.41 -30.56
N ALA A 480 -4.02 0.36 -29.28
CA ALA A 480 -4.58 1.22 -28.25
C ALA A 480 -3.47 2.06 -27.61
N ALA A 481 -3.76 3.34 -27.36
CA ALA A 481 -2.85 4.26 -26.70
C ALA A 481 -3.61 5.24 -25.80
N PHE A 482 -2.88 5.97 -24.95
CA PHE A 482 -3.44 7.13 -24.29
C PHE A 482 -3.63 8.28 -25.28
N ALA A 483 -4.69 9.06 -25.10
CA ALA A 483 -4.93 10.27 -25.88
C ALA A 483 -3.83 11.32 -25.66
N ALA A 484 -3.68 12.25 -26.60
CA ALA A 484 -2.64 13.28 -26.53
C ALA A 484 -2.71 14.11 -25.24
N TRP A 485 -3.92 14.54 -24.84
CA TRP A 485 -4.14 15.32 -23.61
C TRP A 485 -3.81 14.53 -22.33
N VAL A 486 -3.98 13.20 -22.33
CA VAL A 486 -3.56 12.34 -21.21
C VAL A 486 -2.04 12.27 -21.14
N ASN A 487 -1.38 12.13 -22.30
CA ASN A 487 0.08 12.11 -22.38
C ASN A 487 0.72 13.46 -22.02
N GLU A 488 0.06 14.59 -22.32
CA GLU A 488 0.48 15.93 -21.89
C GLU A 488 0.50 16.07 -20.36
N GLY A 489 -0.44 15.43 -19.66
CA GLY A 489 -0.44 15.34 -18.19
C GLY A 489 0.59 14.37 -17.60
N GLY A 490 1.33 13.65 -18.46
CA GLY A 490 2.43 12.78 -18.05
C GLY A 490 1.99 11.51 -17.30
N LYS A 491 2.91 10.97 -16.49
CA LYS A 491 2.70 9.69 -15.80
C LYS A 491 1.51 9.69 -14.84
N TYR A 492 1.26 10.80 -14.14
CA TYR A 492 0.19 10.91 -13.14
C TYR A 492 -1.19 10.85 -13.79
N THR A 493 -1.40 11.56 -14.90
CA THR A 493 -2.66 11.52 -15.64
C THR A 493 -2.91 10.16 -16.26
N ARG A 494 -1.86 9.49 -16.78
CA ARG A 494 -1.95 8.09 -17.21
C ARG A 494 -2.38 7.16 -16.07
N THR A 495 -1.74 7.25 -14.90
CA THR A 495 -2.09 6.46 -13.70
C THR A 495 -3.56 6.64 -13.33
N MET A 496 -4.01 7.88 -13.19
CA MET A 496 -5.40 8.21 -12.82
C MET A 496 -6.42 7.56 -13.78
N HIS A 497 -6.15 7.57 -15.10
CA HIS A 497 -7.06 6.95 -16.07
C HIS A 497 -7.04 5.43 -16.02
N MET A 498 -5.93 4.80 -15.63
CA MET A 498 -5.86 3.36 -15.42
C MET A 498 -6.60 2.97 -14.13
N GLU A 499 -6.39 3.69 -13.04
CA GLU A 499 -7.04 3.45 -11.74
C GLU A 499 -8.56 3.59 -11.83
N ARG A 500 -9.06 4.54 -12.63
CA ARG A 500 -10.50 4.68 -12.92
C ARG A 500 -11.15 3.38 -13.41
N LEU A 501 -10.43 2.55 -14.17
CA LEU A 501 -10.96 1.31 -14.75
C LEU A 501 -11.09 0.17 -13.73
N VAL A 502 -10.33 0.24 -12.63
CA VAL A 502 -10.12 -0.87 -11.69
C VAL A 502 -10.35 -0.46 -10.24
N SER A 503 -11.13 0.59 -10.02
CA SER A 503 -11.45 1.12 -8.70
C SER A 503 -12.10 0.05 -7.79
N GLY A 504 -11.62 -0.04 -6.54
CA GLY A 504 -12.08 -1.01 -5.54
C GLY A 504 -11.37 -2.36 -5.56
N TRP A 505 -10.18 -2.45 -6.16
CA TRP A 505 -9.31 -3.65 -6.12
C TRP A 505 -8.39 -3.59 -4.88
N ASN A 506 -7.30 -4.38 -4.81
CA ASN A 506 -6.58 -4.60 -3.54
C ASN A 506 -5.65 -3.43 -3.12
N ASP A 507 -5.71 -2.28 -3.82
CA ASP A 507 -4.92 -1.07 -3.57
C ASP A 507 -3.39 -1.28 -3.57
N GLU A 508 -2.88 -2.13 -4.48
CA GLU A 508 -1.45 -2.40 -4.65
C GLU A 508 -0.92 -1.77 -5.95
N ALA A 509 -0.35 -0.57 -5.88
CA ALA A 509 0.20 0.12 -7.05
C ALA A 509 1.54 -0.47 -7.52
N TYR A 510 1.65 -0.81 -8.81
CA TYR A 510 2.84 -1.37 -9.47
C TYR A 510 3.36 -0.45 -10.59
N PRO A 511 4.69 -0.38 -10.81
CA PRO A 511 5.27 0.48 -11.83
C PRO A 511 5.15 -0.14 -13.24
N VAL A 512 4.84 0.70 -14.22
CA VAL A 512 4.93 0.36 -15.64
C VAL A 512 6.04 1.20 -16.27
N TYR A 513 7.03 0.54 -16.87
CA TYR A 513 8.18 1.22 -17.45
C TYR A 513 7.95 1.59 -18.91
N SER A 514 8.61 2.67 -19.34
CA SER A 514 8.75 3.01 -20.76
C SER A 514 9.95 2.27 -21.37
N HIS A 515 10.02 2.20 -22.69
CA HIS A 515 11.25 1.74 -23.36
C HIS A 515 12.36 2.79 -23.16
N PRO A 516 13.61 2.38 -22.93
CA PRO A 516 14.71 3.33 -22.81
C PRO A 516 14.86 4.14 -24.11
N PRO A 517 14.96 5.48 -24.04
CA PRO A 517 15.23 6.29 -25.21
C PRO A 517 16.63 6.01 -25.74
N LYS A 518 16.88 6.42 -26.99
CA LYS A 518 18.22 6.28 -27.62
C LYS A 518 19.31 6.97 -26.81
N ASP A 519 18.98 8.15 -26.28
CA ASP A 519 19.88 8.96 -25.46
C ASP A 519 19.31 9.02 -24.05
N ILE A 520 19.98 8.34 -23.12
CA ILE A 520 19.60 8.29 -21.71
C ILE A 520 20.24 9.50 -21.00
N THR A 521 19.44 10.51 -20.65
CA THR A 521 19.85 11.68 -19.88
C THR A 521 19.35 11.62 -18.44
N GLY A 522 20.06 12.27 -17.51
CA GLY A 522 19.76 12.26 -16.06
C GLY A 522 18.38 12.81 -15.64
N ALA A 523 17.64 13.43 -16.56
CA ALA A 523 16.33 14.06 -16.29
C ALA A 523 15.13 13.18 -16.63
N LEU A 524 15.35 11.95 -17.13
CA LEU A 524 14.27 11.08 -17.60
C LEU A 524 13.78 10.14 -16.50
N ASP A 525 12.46 10.16 -16.28
CA ASP A 525 11.79 9.18 -15.44
C ASP A 525 11.50 7.91 -16.25
N PRO A 526 12.05 6.74 -15.86
CA PRO A 526 11.80 5.49 -16.57
C PRO A 526 10.37 4.97 -16.39
N ILE A 527 9.64 5.42 -15.36
CA ILE A 527 8.26 5.01 -15.07
C ILE A 527 7.29 5.78 -15.97
N ALA A 528 6.59 5.03 -16.82
CA ALA A 528 5.56 5.57 -17.70
C ALA A 528 4.28 5.93 -16.94
N PHE A 529 3.81 5.05 -16.05
CA PHE A 529 2.64 5.24 -15.19
C PHE A 529 2.61 4.12 -14.12
N ALA A 530 1.69 4.22 -13.17
CA ALA A 530 1.41 3.19 -12.18
C ALA A 530 0.05 2.54 -12.44
N ILE A 531 -0.11 1.29 -12.02
CA ILE A 531 -1.34 0.52 -12.18
C ILE A 531 -1.54 -0.41 -10.98
N GLU A 532 -2.79 -0.63 -10.59
CA GLU A 532 -3.16 -1.71 -9.66
C GLU A 532 -2.59 -3.06 -10.12
N ARG A 533 -1.92 -3.77 -9.21
CA ARG A 533 -1.25 -5.06 -9.47
C ARG A 533 -2.15 -6.07 -10.15
N ALA A 534 -3.38 -6.21 -9.66
CA ALA A 534 -4.34 -7.17 -10.19
C ALA A 534 -4.72 -6.87 -11.66
N ALA A 535 -4.47 -5.64 -12.16
CA ALA A 535 -4.79 -5.22 -13.51
C ALA A 535 -3.65 -5.44 -14.53
N LEU A 536 -2.42 -5.74 -14.06
CA LEU A 536 -1.29 -6.08 -14.95
C LEU A 536 -1.65 -7.13 -16.02
N PRO A 537 -2.36 -8.23 -15.69
CA PRO A 537 -2.71 -9.24 -16.69
C PRO A 537 -3.73 -8.82 -17.74
N LEU A 538 -4.49 -7.74 -17.49
CA LEU A 538 -5.47 -7.20 -18.45
C LEU A 538 -4.76 -6.54 -19.63
N PHE A 539 -3.68 -5.83 -19.32
CA PHE A 539 -2.89 -5.06 -20.29
C PHE A 539 -1.63 -5.79 -20.77
N GLY A 540 -1.39 -7.01 -20.27
CA GLY A 540 -0.19 -7.79 -20.61
C GLY A 540 1.10 -7.03 -20.26
N LEU A 541 1.07 -6.30 -19.15
CA LEU A 541 2.19 -5.48 -18.65
C LEU A 541 3.15 -6.34 -17.83
N VAL A 542 4.41 -5.92 -17.78
CA VAL A 542 5.45 -6.65 -17.05
C VAL A 542 5.23 -6.51 -15.55
N ASN A 543 5.14 -7.66 -14.87
CA ASN A 543 5.14 -7.76 -13.41
C ASN A 543 6.56 -7.83 -12.88
N PHE A 544 6.87 -7.08 -11.83
CA PHE A 544 8.19 -7.11 -11.18
C PHE A 544 8.12 -7.77 -9.81
N GLY A 545 9.18 -8.45 -9.42
CA GLY A 545 9.28 -9.10 -8.13
C GLY A 545 10.71 -9.42 -7.73
N ALA A 546 10.89 -9.86 -6.50
CA ALA A 546 12.16 -10.31 -5.97
C ALA A 546 12.01 -11.69 -5.31
N LEU A 547 12.97 -12.58 -5.52
CA LEU A 547 12.94 -13.96 -5.03
C LEU A 547 14.26 -14.27 -4.32
N LEU A 548 14.18 -14.78 -3.09
CA LEU A 548 15.33 -15.16 -2.27
C LEU A 548 15.43 -16.68 -2.13
N THR A 549 16.61 -17.22 -2.42
CA THR A 549 16.97 -18.60 -2.07
C THR A 549 17.99 -18.59 -0.94
N ALA A 550 17.57 -19.00 0.25
CA ALA A 550 18.46 -19.20 1.39
C ALA A 550 18.94 -20.66 1.43
N TYR A 551 20.24 -20.85 1.64
CA TYR A 551 20.86 -22.16 1.57
C TYR A 551 21.97 -22.30 2.60
N VAL A 552 22.28 -23.54 2.96
CA VAL A 552 23.44 -23.90 3.79
C VAL A 552 24.42 -24.65 2.89
N HIS A 553 25.69 -24.29 2.98
CA HIS A 553 26.78 -25.07 2.41
C HIS A 553 27.93 -25.12 3.41
N ASP A 554 28.32 -26.33 3.79
CA ASP A 554 29.46 -26.59 4.67
C ASP A 554 30.60 -27.20 3.86
N PRO A 555 31.64 -26.43 3.54
CA PRO A 555 32.79 -26.93 2.79
C PRO A 555 33.58 -28.01 3.52
N ALA A 556 33.51 -28.10 4.86
CA ALA A 556 34.33 -28.99 5.66
C ALA A 556 33.83 -30.45 5.63
N ASN A 557 32.52 -30.65 5.52
CA ASN A 557 31.90 -31.98 5.45
C ASN A 557 31.06 -32.21 4.18
N GLY A 558 30.96 -31.19 3.31
CA GLY A 558 30.21 -31.24 2.04
C GLY A 558 28.69 -31.17 2.20
N ARG A 559 28.17 -30.89 3.41
CA ARG A 559 26.73 -30.79 3.66
C ARG A 559 26.17 -29.58 2.93
N SER A 560 25.11 -29.79 2.16
CA SER A 560 24.38 -28.73 1.47
C SER A 560 22.87 -28.91 1.61
N GLY A 561 22.14 -27.80 1.68
CA GLY A 561 20.69 -27.82 1.73
C GLY A 561 20.08 -26.47 1.39
N ILE A 562 18.85 -26.48 0.91
CA ILE A 562 18.10 -25.29 0.51
C ILE A 562 16.87 -25.20 1.41
N TRP A 563 16.62 -24.02 1.99
CA TRP A 563 15.45 -23.80 2.83
C TRP A 563 14.21 -23.54 1.96
N ILE A 564 13.31 -24.51 1.94
CA ILE A 564 12.10 -24.51 1.11
C ILE A 564 10.87 -24.37 2.00
N PRO A 565 10.08 -23.29 1.86
CA PRO A 565 8.81 -23.16 2.53
C PRO A 565 7.70 -23.92 1.82
N ARG A 566 6.69 -24.30 2.60
CA ARG A 566 5.38 -24.71 2.12
C ARG A 566 4.41 -23.55 2.29
N ARG A 567 3.76 -23.14 1.21
CA ARG A 567 2.75 -22.08 1.21
C ARG A 567 1.54 -22.53 2.02
N SER A 568 0.97 -21.62 2.80
CA SER A 568 -0.28 -21.84 3.54
C SER A 568 -1.42 -22.30 2.64
N LEU A 569 -2.21 -23.26 3.11
CA LEU A 569 -3.42 -23.71 2.44
C LEU A 569 -4.48 -22.61 2.32
N MET A 570 -4.39 -21.55 3.12
CA MET A 570 -5.28 -20.39 3.07
C MET A 570 -4.87 -19.33 2.02
N LYS A 571 -3.72 -19.49 1.36
CA LYS A 571 -3.28 -18.57 0.29
C LYS A 571 -4.26 -18.60 -0.89
N ARG A 572 -4.63 -17.41 -1.37
CA ARG A 572 -5.51 -17.22 -2.55
C ARG A 572 -4.94 -17.83 -3.84
N THR A 573 -3.62 -17.84 -3.98
CA THR A 573 -2.91 -18.38 -5.15
C THR A 573 -1.93 -19.47 -4.73
N TRP A 574 -2.02 -20.62 -5.42
CA TRP A 574 -1.13 -21.78 -5.23
C TRP A 574 -1.04 -22.28 -3.76
N PRO A 575 -2.16 -22.59 -3.09
CA PRO A 575 -2.15 -23.11 -1.71
C PRO A 575 -1.42 -24.46 -1.60
N GLY A 576 -0.63 -24.66 -0.55
CA GLY A 576 0.08 -25.91 -0.26
C GLY A 576 1.29 -26.23 -1.15
N MET A 577 1.53 -25.44 -2.21
CA MET A 577 2.71 -25.60 -3.07
C MET A 577 3.99 -25.15 -2.36
N LEU A 578 5.13 -25.68 -2.82
CA LEU A 578 6.45 -25.24 -2.37
C LEU A 578 6.86 -23.93 -3.07
N ASP A 579 7.64 -23.12 -2.38
CA ASP A 579 8.11 -21.81 -2.85
C ASP A 579 9.64 -21.66 -2.71
N VAL A 580 10.18 -20.52 -3.13
CA VAL A 580 11.52 -20.06 -2.72
C VAL A 580 11.47 -19.58 -1.26
N THR A 581 12.62 -19.39 -0.59
CA THR A 581 12.65 -19.07 0.85
C THR A 581 11.81 -17.86 1.24
N ALA A 582 11.90 -16.79 0.45
CA ALA A 582 11.02 -15.63 0.56
C ALA A 582 10.86 -14.98 -0.82
N GLY A 583 9.73 -14.33 -1.09
CA GLY A 583 9.60 -13.59 -2.33
C GLY A 583 8.27 -12.89 -2.57
N GLY A 584 8.37 -11.62 -2.94
CA GLY A 584 7.23 -10.74 -3.19
C GLY A 584 7.27 -10.05 -4.54
N GLY A 585 6.17 -9.37 -4.85
CA GLY A 585 6.14 -8.45 -5.98
C GLY A 585 6.65 -7.06 -5.59
N MET A 586 7.16 -6.32 -6.56
CA MET A 586 7.76 -5.00 -6.35
C MET A 586 6.74 -3.90 -6.61
N GLY A 587 6.34 -3.19 -5.55
CA GLY A 587 5.40 -2.07 -5.64
C GLY A 587 6.01 -0.83 -6.29
N LEU A 588 5.17 0.17 -6.54
CA LEU A 588 5.60 1.47 -7.05
C LEU A 588 6.56 2.15 -6.05
N GLY A 589 7.77 2.44 -6.50
CA GLY A 589 8.81 3.09 -5.69
C GLY A 589 9.74 2.13 -4.96
N ASP A 590 9.40 0.83 -4.89
CA ASP A 590 10.25 -0.19 -4.27
C ASP A 590 11.48 -0.51 -5.13
N THR A 591 12.63 -0.70 -4.49
CA THR A 591 13.75 -1.41 -5.09
C THR A 591 13.67 -2.91 -4.81
N ALA A 592 14.25 -3.73 -5.69
CA ALA A 592 14.28 -5.18 -5.51
C ALA A 592 14.93 -5.61 -4.17
N MET A 593 15.91 -4.83 -3.69
CA MET A 593 16.57 -5.07 -2.40
C MET A 593 15.65 -4.74 -1.22
N GLU A 594 14.93 -3.62 -1.26
CA GLU A 594 13.97 -3.26 -0.20
C GLU A 594 12.82 -4.25 -0.15
N THR A 595 12.28 -4.64 -1.31
CA THR A 595 11.26 -5.68 -1.40
C THR A 595 11.75 -6.96 -0.75
N ILE A 596 12.92 -7.49 -1.12
CA ILE A 596 13.35 -8.78 -0.57
C ILE A 596 13.71 -8.73 0.91
N ILE A 597 14.21 -7.59 1.41
CA ILE A 597 14.42 -7.38 2.85
C ILE A 597 13.08 -7.45 3.60
N ARG A 598 12.05 -6.76 3.09
CA ARG A 598 10.71 -6.74 3.68
C ARG A 598 10.08 -8.14 3.69
N GLU A 599 10.02 -8.79 2.52
CA GLU A 599 9.43 -10.12 2.35
C GLU A 599 10.17 -11.18 3.18
N SER A 600 11.50 -11.08 3.32
CA SER A 600 12.27 -12.00 4.18
C SER A 600 11.98 -11.84 5.66
N ALA A 601 11.61 -10.63 6.10
CA ALA A 601 11.14 -10.38 7.45
C ALA A 601 9.70 -10.89 7.64
N GLU A 602 8.83 -10.65 6.66
CA GLU A 602 7.41 -11.02 6.68
C GLU A 602 7.21 -12.54 6.60
N GLU A 603 7.80 -13.22 5.61
CA GLU A 603 7.56 -14.65 5.34
C GLU A 603 8.50 -15.60 6.12
N ALA A 604 9.72 -15.14 6.44
CA ALA A 604 10.80 -16.01 6.93
C ALA A 604 11.43 -15.57 8.26
N LEU A 605 11.00 -14.44 8.86
CA LEU A 605 11.56 -13.86 10.10
C LEU A 605 13.10 -13.87 10.16
N LEU A 606 13.75 -13.65 9.01
CA LEU A 606 15.21 -13.61 8.94
C LEU A 606 15.72 -12.32 9.61
N ASP A 607 16.84 -12.44 10.32
CA ASP A 607 17.46 -11.30 10.97
C ASP A 607 17.88 -10.24 9.93
N HIS A 608 17.43 -9.01 10.16
CA HIS A 608 17.59 -7.92 9.21
C HIS A 608 19.05 -7.52 9.00
N ASP A 609 19.87 -7.54 10.07
CA ASP A 609 21.27 -7.11 9.99
C ASP A 609 22.11 -8.17 9.29
N TYR A 610 21.86 -9.45 9.59
CA TYR A 610 22.44 -10.57 8.86
C TYR A 610 22.08 -10.52 7.38
N LEU A 611 20.80 -10.32 7.06
CA LEU A 611 20.34 -10.28 5.68
C LEU A 611 21.01 -9.15 4.91
N LYS A 612 21.11 -7.94 5.48
CA LYS A 612 21.81 -6.80 4.84
C LYS A 612 23.29 -7.06 4.58
N GLU A 613 23.97 -7.80 5.45
CA GLU A 613 25.40 -8.07 5.32
C GLU A 613 25.70 -9.17 4.28
N PHE A 614 24.87 -10.22 4.22
CA PHE A 614 25.20 -11.45 3.50
C PHE A 614 24.38 -11.70 2.22
N ILE A 615 23.25 -11.01 2.02
CA ILE A 615 22.44 -11.19 0.81
C ILE A 615 23.21 -10.80 -0.46
N ARG A 616 23.07 -11.59 -1.52
CA ARG A 616 23.74 -11.35 -2.80
C ARG A 616 22.73 -11.28 -3.94
N PRO A 617 22.69 -10.19 -4.73
CA PRO A 617 22.00 -10.19 -6.01
C PRO A 617 22.75 -11.11 -6.98
N VAL A 618 22.05 -12.04 -7.61
CA VAL A 618 22.66 -13.11 -8.45
C VAL A 618 22.12 -13.14 -9.88
N GLY A 619 21.22 -12.22 -10.22
CA GLY A 619 20.75 -12.01 -11.58
C GLY A 619 19.26 -11.69 -11.64
N VAL A 620 18.69 -11.91 -12.82
CA VAL A 620 17.25 -11.74 -13.08
C VAL A 620 16.69 -12.96 -13.77
N LEU A 621 15.38 -13.15 -13.65
CA LEU A 621 14.63 -14.26 -14.21
C LEU A 621 13.39 -13.74 -14.95
N PRO A 622 13.37 -13.81 -16.29
CA PRO A 622 12.16 -13.64 -17.06
C PRO A 622 11.15 -14.75 -16.71
N PHE A 623 9.91 -14.38 -16.49
CA PHE A 623 8.81 -15.30 -16.20
C PHE A 623 7.59 -14.97 -17.07
N PRO A 624 7.66 -15.21 -18.39
CA PRO A 624 6.51 -15.04 -19.25
C PRO A 624 5.46 -16.12 -18.93
N ASN A 625 4.41 -15.71 -18.21
CA ASN A 625 3.38 -16.63 -17.74
C ASN A 625 2.02 -16.35 -18.39
N ARG A 626 1.35 -17.41 -18.79
CA ARG A 626 -0.05 -17.43 -19.16
C ARG A 626 -0.81 -18.30 -18.16
N SER A 627 -1.78 -17.70 -17.49
CA SER A 627 -2.64 -18.44 -16.55
C SER A 627 -3.50 -19.47 -17.30
N PRO A 628 -4.04 -20.50 -16.60
CA PRO A 628 -4.98 -21.44 -17.20
C PRO A 628 -6.24 -20.79 -17.80
N LYS A 629 -6.59 -19.57 -17.38
CA LYS A 629 -7.69 -18.77 -17.94
C LYS A 629 -7.29 -17.92 -19.15
N GLY A 630 -6.06 -18.06 -19.62
CA GLY A 630 -5.52 -17.34 -20.77
C GLY A 630 -5.01 -15.94 -20.49
N TRP A 631 -5.09 -15.43 -19.24
CA TRP A 631 -4.50 -14.13 -18.87
C TRP A 631 -2.99 -14.14 -19.00
N ILE A 632 -2.44 -13.05 -19.51
CA ILE A 632 -1.01 -12.91 -19.82
C ILE A 632 -0.34 -12.01 -18.80
N LEU A 633 0.62 -12.55 -18.07
CA LEU A 633 1.38 -11.81 -17.06
C LEU A 633 2.87 -12.07 -17.29
N PRO A 634 3.50 -11.34 -18.22
CA PRO A 634 4.95 -11.41 -18.35
C PRO A 634 5.59 -10.89 -17.07
N GLY A 635 6.54 -11.63 -16.51
CA GLY A 635 7.22 -11.27 -15.26
C GLY A 635 8.73 -11.04 -15.46
N MET A 636 9.31 -10.22 -14.59
CA MET A 636 10.76 -10.06 -14.43
C MET A 636 11.09 -10.06 -12.94
N TYR A 637 11.80 -11.10 -12.50
CA TYR A 637 12.12 -11.29 -11.08
C TYR A 637 13.60 -11.09 -10.83
N TYR A 638 13.94 -10.28 -9.84
CA TYR A 638 15.30 -10.16 -9.32
C TYR A 638 15.59 -11.36 -8.41
N LEU A 639 16.74 -11.97 -8.61
CA LEU A 639 17.15 -13.14 -7.84
C LEU A 639 18.19 -12.77 -6.79
N PHE A 640 17.99 -13.29 -5.60
CA PHE A 640 18.89 -13.15 -4.47
C PHE A 640 19.23 -14.51 -3.89
N ASP A 641 20.49 -14.64 -3.46
CA ASP A 641 20.96 -15.77 -2.69
C ASP A 641 21.37 -15.29 -1.30
N LEU A 642 21.08 -16.08 -0.27
CA LEU A 642 21.55 -15.85 1.10
C LEU A 642 22.19 -17.13 1.65
N PRO A 643 23.52 -17.18 1.78
CA PRO A 643 24.17 -18.26 2.51
C PRO A 643 23.82 -18.11 4.00
N LEU A 644 23.37 -19.19 4.63
CA LEU A 644 23.12 -19.28 6.06
C LEU A 644 24.21 -20.11 6.76
N PRO A 645 24.49 -19.86 8.04
CA PRO A 645 25.52 -20.59 8.78
C PRO A 645 25.21 -22.09 8.88
N SER A 646 26.22 -22.93 8.69
CA SER A 646 26.08 -24.40 8.76
C SER A 646 25.85 -24.96 10.17
N ASP A 647 26.08 -24.13 11.19
CA ASP A 647 25.77 -24.43 12.58
C ASP A 647 24.29 -24.19 12.95
N PHE A 648 23.48 -23.72 12.00
CA PHE A 648 22.06 -23.37 12.18
C PHE A 648 21.79 -22.30 13.25
N SER A 649 22.80 -21.46 13.54
CA SER A 649 22.61 -20.28 14.40
C SER A 649 21.55 -19.31 13.84
N ILE A 650 21.39 -19.29 12.51
CA ILE A 650 20.37 -18.51 11.80
C ILE A 650 19.63 -19.45 10.85
N ILE A 651 18.31 -19.51 11.00
CA ILE A 651 17.40 -20.30 10.17
C ILE A 651 16.13 -19.49 9.88
N PRO A 652 15.48 -19.70 8.71
CA PRO A 652 14.14 -19.17 8.46
C PRO A 652 13.13 -19.70 9.48
N LYS A 653 12.19 -18.85 9.89
CA LYS A 653 11.12 -19.20 10.83
C LYS A 653 9.79 -18.70 10.29
N ILE A 654 8.73 -19.45 10.58
CA ILE A 654 7.38 -19.09 10.20
C ILE A 654 6.95 -17.83 10.96
N ASN A 655 6.43 -16.84 10.24
CA ASN A 655 5.68 -15.75 10.83
C ASN A 655 4.19 -16.13 10.93
N ALA A 656 3.77 -16.61 12.10
CA ALA A 656 2.38 -17.04 12.29
C ALA A 656 1.36 -15.89 12.16
N LEU A 657 1.79 -14.63 12.31
CA LEU A 657 0.91 -13.46 12.20
C LEU A 657 0.57 -13.12 10.74
N ASP A 658 1.47 -13.43 9.81
CA ASP A 658 1.29 -13.20 8.38
C ASP A 658 0.52 -14.37 7.72
N GLY A 659 0.66 -15.58 8.26
CA GLY A 659 -0.13 -16.74 7.85
C GLY A 659 0.18 -17.24 6.43
N GLU A 660 1.29 -16.79 5.85
CA GLU A 660 1.66 -17.07 4.47
C GLU A 660 2.39 -18.40 4.27
N VAL A 661 3.13 -18.85 5.29
CA VAL A 661 3.96 -20.06 5.28
C VAL A 661 3.50 -21.02 6.38
N GLU A 662 3.37 -22.31 6.04
CA GLU A 662 3.03 -23.37 6.99
C GLU A 662 4.25 -23.98 7.68
N GLN A 663 5.33 -24.18 6.93
CA GLN A 663 6.57 -24.78 7.43
C GLN A 663 7.75 -24.46 6.52
N PHE A 664 8.95 -24.58 7.08
CA PHE A 664 10.22 -24.56 6.36
C PHE A 664 10.93 -25.91 6.49
N ASP A 665 11.30 -26.49 5.35
CA ASP A 665 12.07 -27.73 5.28
C ASP A 665 13.46 -27.43 4.67
N LEU A 666 14.53 -27.91 5.31
CA LEU A 666 15.87 -27.89 4.71
C LEU A 666 16.03 -29.12 3.82
N LEU A 667 15.92 -28.93 2.50
CA LEU A 667 15.94 -30.01 1.53
C LEU A 667 17.30 -30.13 0.84
N GLU A 668 17.75 -31.37 0.60
CA GLU A 668 18.93 -31.61 -0.22
C GLU A 668 18.67 -31.24 -1.69
N PRO A 669 19.67 -30.75 -2.44
CA PRO A 669 19.51 -30.38 -3.85
C PRO A 669 18.88 -31.48 -4.74
N GLN A 670 19.20 -32.75 -4.48
CA GLN A 670 18.62 -33.88 -5.21
C GLN A 670 17.11 -34.06 -4.94
N GLN A 671 16.67 -33.79 -3.70
CA GLN A 671 15.26 -33.84 -3.34
C GLN A 671 14.50 -32.65 -3.91
N VAL A 672 15.12 -31.47 -3.94
CA VAL A 672 14.56 -30.29 -4.62
C VAL A 672 14.33 -30.58 -6.10
N LEU A 673 15.31 -31.16 -6.80
CA LEU A 673 15.16 -31.57 -8.20
C LEU A 673 14.00 -32.56 -8.40
N GLN A 674 13.85 -33.54 -7.50
CA GLN A 674 12.74 -34.47 -7.56
C GLN A 674 11.38 -33.74 -7.43
N TYR A 675 11.22 -32.87 -6.44
CA TYR A 675 9.97 -32.13 -6.22
C TYR A 675 9.66 -31.11 -7.32
N LEU A 676 10.69 -30.54 -7.96
CA LEU A 676 10.55 -29.71 -9.15
C LEU A 676 9.91 -30.50 -10.29
N LEU A 677 10.43 -31.70 -10.58
CA LEU A 677 9.93 -32.56 -11.66
C LEU A 677 8.57 -33.19 -11.36
N GLU A 678 8.22 -33.33 -10.07
CA GLU A 678 6.88 -33.72 -9.61
C GLU A 678 5.85 -32.57 -9.65
N GLY A 679 6.26 -31.35 -10.02
CA GLY A 679 5.36 -30.20 -10.15
C GLY A 679 4.85 -29.65 -8.81
N LYS A 680 5.58 -29.86 -7.71
CA LYS A 680 5.18 -29.43 -6.37
C LYS A 680 5.44 -27.95 -6.07
N PHE A 681 6.24 -27.29 -6.90
CA PHE A 681 6.61 -25.89 -6.73
C PHE A 681 5.70 -24.97 -7.54
N LYS A 682 5.45 -23.78 -6.99
CA LYS A 682 4.93 -22.63 -7.75
C LYS A 682 5.86 -22.34 -8.93
N SER A 683 5.31 -22.06 -10.11
CA SER A 683 6.07 -22.00 -11.37
C SER A 683 7.23 -21.00 -11.39
N SER A 684 7.05 -19.78 -10.86
CA SER A 684 8.15 -18.79 -10.79
C SER A 684 9.30 -19.27 -9.91
N SER A 685 8.94 -19.92 -8.81
CA SER A 685 9.84 -20.44 -7.79
C SER A 685 10.58 -21.67 -8.29
N ALA A 686 9.90 -22.51 -9.08
CA ALA A 686 10.51 -23.63 -9.78
C ALA A 686 11.63 -23.16 -10.71
N LEU A 687 11.39 -22.13 -11.52
CA LEU A 687 12.41 -21.57 -12.41
C LEU A 687 13.56 -20.91 -11.63
N ALA A 688 13.27 -20.19 -10.52
CA ALA A 688 14.30 -19.60 -9.68
C ALA A 688 15.22 -20.64 -9.03
N LEU A 689 14.65 -21.77 -8.59
CA LEU A 689 15.44 -22.89 -8.05
C LEU A 689 16.23 -23.63 -9.13
N ILE A 690 15.71 -23.78 -10.34
CA ILE A 690 16.48 -24.32 -11.47
C ILE A 690 17.68 -23.42 -11.78
N ASP A 691 17.46 -22.10 -11.81
CA ASP A 691 18.53 -21.10 -11.98
C ASP A 691 19.59 -21.21 -10.88
N PHE A 692 19.17 -21.34 -9.61
CA PHE A 692 20.06 -21.61 -8.49
C PHE A 692 20.88 -22.89 -8.69
N LEU A 693 20.23 -24.00 -9.03
CA LEU A 693 20.91 -25.29 -9.23
C LEU A 693 21.92 -25.24 -10.38
N ILE A 694 21.65 -24.46 -11.43
CA ILE A 694 22.61 -24.23 -12.53
C ILE A 694 23.78 -23.37 -12.06
N ARG A 695 23.52 -22.20 -11.45
CA ARG A 695 24.57 -21.27 -10.99
C ARG A 695 25.50 -21.88 -9.94
N HIS A 696 24.98 -22.76 -9.10
CA HIS A 696 25.73 -23.47 -8.06
C HIS A 696 26.37 -24.78 -8.53
N GLY A 697 26.24 -25.14 -9.82
CA GLY A 697 26.94 -26.29 -10.42
C GLY A 697 26.30 -27.66 -10.18
N TYR A 698 25.06 -27.69 -9.69
CA TYR A 698 24.31 -28.94 -9.47
C TYR A 698 23.72 -29.51 -10.77
N ILE A 699 23.32 -28.65 -11.71
CA ILE A 699 22.86 -29.02 -13.04
C ILE A 699 23.90 -28.57 -14.06
N THR A 700 24.46 -29.51 -14.80
CA THR A 700 25.47 -29.30 -15.83
C THR A 700 25.13 -30.09 -17.10
N GLU A 701 25.98 -30.00 -18.12
CA GLU A 701 25.91 -30.84 -19.33
C GLU A 701 25.98 -32.35 -19.02
N ASP A 702 26.63 -32.73 -17.91
CA ASP A 702 26.70 -34.12 -17.46
C ASP A 702 25.38 -34.61 -16.83
N THR A 703 24.60 -33.69 -16.25
CA THR A 703 23.30 -34.00 -15.61
C THR A 703 22.17 -34.08 -16.64
N ASP A 704 22.14 -33.16 -17.60
CA ASP A 704 21.02 -33.02 -18.54
C ASP A 704 21.51 -32.87 -20.00
N PRO A 705 21.16 -33.79 -20.92
CA PRO A 705 21.61 -33.74 -22.30
C PRO A 705 21.09 -32.52 -23.08
N ARG A 706 20.10 -31.79 -22.54
CA ARG A 706 19.54 -30.56 -23.12
C ARG A 706 19.96 -29.31 -22.35
N TYR A 707 21.06 -29.36 -21.59
CA TYR A 707 21.56 -28.26 -20.77
C TYR A 707 21.61 -26.90 -21.48
N LEU A 708 22.13 -26.84 -22.72
CA LEU A 708 22.19 -25.58 -23.48
C LEU A 708 20.80 -25.01 -23.78
N ASP A 709 19.83 -25.85 -24.11
CA ASP A 709 18.45 -25.41 -24.34
C ASP A 709 17.83 -24.93 -23.03
N ILE A 710 18.04 -25.67 -21.94
CA ILE A 710 17.61 -25.29 -20.59
C ILE A 710 18.09 -23.87 -20.25
N CYS A 711 19.39 -23.59 -20.38
CA CYS A 711 19.95 -22.27 -20.09
C CYS A 711 19.35 -21.17 -20.97
N ARG A 712 19.11 -21.44 -22.27
CA ARG A 712 18.52 -20.47 -23.20
C ARG A 712 17.05 -20.18 -22.90
N TYR A 713 16.24 -21.21 -22.67
CA TYR A 713 14.81 -21.05 -22.41
C TYR A 713 14.51 -20.52 -21.00
N LEU A 714 15.39 -20.80 -20.02
CA LEU A 714 15.29 -20.23 -18.68
C LEU A 714 15.48 -18.71 -18.68
N LYS A 715 16.30 -18.19 -19.60
CA LYS A 715 16.59 -16.76 -19.76
C LYS A 715 15.97 -16.16 -21.03
N ALA A 716 14.83 -16.70 -21.46
CA ALA A 716 14.13 -16.19 -22.64
C ALA A 716 13.73 -14.72 -22.45
N ASP A 717 14.15 -13.87 -23.38
CA ASP A 717 13.91 -12.43 -23.29
C ASP A 717 12.42 -12.08 -23.41
N ILE A 718 11.99 -11.09 -22.61
CA ILE A 718 10.67 -10.47 -22.72
C ILE A 718 10.88 -9.08 -23.30
N HIS A 719 10.78 -8.92 -24.62
CA HIS A 719 11.08 -7.67 -25.33
C HIS A 719 10.18 -6.44 -24.97
N LEU A 720 9.33 -6.57 -23.95
CA LEU A 720 8.56 -5.51 -23.32
C LEU A 720 9.45 -4.65 -22.40
N PRO A 721 9.05 -3.42 -22.05
CA PRO A 721 9.88 -2.54 -21.26
C PRO A 721 10.09 -3.07 -19.84
N VAL A 722 11.35 -3.11 -19.41
CA VAL A 722 11.78 -3.50 -18.07
C VAL A 722 12.42 -2.30 -17.36
N ALA A 723 12.66 -2.42 -16.05
CA ALA A 723 13.30 -1.38 -15.28
C ALA A 723 14.67 -0.98 -15.88
N TRP A 724 14.84 0.31 -16.17
CA TRP A 724 16.10 0.93 -16.56
C TRP A 724 16.32 2.20 -15.74
N ARG A 725 17.57 2.67 -15.64
CA ARG A 725 17.92 3.86 -14.89
C ARG A 725 18.69 4.83 -15.78
N PRO A 726 18.47 6.15 -15.63
CA PRO A 726 19.32 7.12 -16.28
C PRO A 726 20.76 7.01 -15.80
N ALA A 727 21.72 7.40 -16.64
CA ALA A 727 23.11 7.51 -16.20
C ALA A 727 23.18 8.48 -15.00
N PRO A 728 23.96 8.15 -13.96
CA PRO A 728 24.07 8.96 -12.76
C PRO A 728 24.63 10.37 -13.02
#